data_AF-A0A0K3CMQ6-F1
#
_entry.id   AF-A0A0K3CMQ6-F1
#
_cell.length_a   1.000
_cell.length_b   1.000
_cell.length_c   1.000
_cell.angle_alpha   90.00
_cell.angle_beta   90.00
_cell.angle_gamma   90.00
#
_symmetry.space_group_name_H-M   'P 1'
#
loop_
_entity.id
_entity.type
_entity.pdbx_description
1 polymer ?
#
loop_
_entity_poly.entity_id
_entity_poly.type
_entity_poly.pdbx_seq_one_letter_code
_entity_poly.pdbx_strand_id
1 'polypeptide(L)'
;MGDSASTTSGKGKSRASDPFERSNDLESAPLLHSGSSSTSGKRKQRLRHGRGPLVREDSDADEALPSNESDEEEDGTVRLVSVHPAQHARARWTFSSIACLLFGLIFCLSLLALAVLHIWVGRLVSEQARHGTTEEMAQRGMVWAGPSAVRVQASEGGEGLVVEVDGMAGIDVRKALDWEEKDQGGWVRRMEGRIARWGVKKAKSVTVDVGEVAIYDASGDADSASSSDPLVLVNSLDSLRLPLSYPTLSKPLPTMQPFTLHIPLSFPSPRHLADFAKSVYRSKDYRVRAEIREVVAQVGEGRGKGPAGWVMRRIKKTKVTDLARVVEGKVPDMPTDTDPAEMVNLTSYGVYETTSPAHPNETVIALSASAIFQNPLADAQGRLPVVAWGVPFRLPISVHLPLPPLPQQKPGAPTEIALAKISSLPFFFPAESDSAKLDISGHLVPAGNLTLPATRPPTPPPKDGAFSTLNSNDQPPLSRALSRFVARYLSGRPNDDQTFHVEVPGTNETPDFFKNLRMEDMKIRLGGGDDSNADLLATGKVVGEVVLPDAAKKLAKGIDAKVIWPDVLVYDGELPPHPYSADEEDALSVDELASTAADQLPLFASSAASTDDSDSTAYPPSPVPRNAFARMRPAQPMQAKTIHIPGNSTHNATTLVEAAFVDAPLYLLPGRGDVLRRFVGKIIFGGNHVKASMAGITSVRIGLSGFGEVELVEIPIEASFMVGRGGIENPPSVARLVGLD
;
A
#
# COMPACT_ATOMS: atom_id res chain seq x y z
N MET A 1 -15.72 -29.19 59.68
CA MET A 1 -16.45 -29.18 60.97
C MET A 1 -16.83 -27.74 61.26
N GLY A 2 -18.09 -27.47 61.61
CA GLY A 2 -18.56 -26.14 61.99
C GLY A 2 -19.48 -25.48 60.95
N ASP A 3 -20.77 -25.80 61.02
CA ASP A 3 -21.85 -25.07 60.34
C ASP A 3 -22.46 -23.97 61.23
N SER A 4 -23.20 -23.06 60.61
CA SER A 4 -24.17 -22.10 61.21
C SER A 4 -23.57 -20.89 61.97
N ALA A 5 -24.22 -19.70 62.02
CA ALA A 5 -25.58 -19.33 61.61
C ALA A 5 -25.71 -17.86 61.10
N SER A 6 -26.91 -17.55 60.61
CA SER A 6 -27.47 -16.25 60.14
C SER A 6 -27.35 -15.08 61.17
N THR A 7 -27.45 -13.79 60.85
CA THR A 7 -28.45 -12.99 60.06
C THR A 7 -27.78 -11.65 59.62
N THR A 8 -28.36 -10.60 58.99
CA THR A 8 -29.74 -10.10 58.71
C THR A 8 -29.85 -9.57 57.24
N SER A 9 -30.74 -8.60 56.96
CA SER A 9 -31.08 -8.07 55.63
C SER A 9 -30.63 -6.62 55.36
N GLY A 10 -30.25 -6.32 54.12
CA GLY A 10 -30.23 -4.95 53.57
C GLY A 10 -30.82 -4.91 52.15
N LYS A 11 -31.98 -4.28 51.95
CA LYS A 11 -32.60 -4.09 50.62
C LYS A 11 -31.93 -2.93 49.88
N GLY A 12 -31.09 -3.23 48.89
CA GLY A 12 -30.60 -2.26 47.91
C GLY A 12 -31.06 -2.66 46.50
N LYS A 13 -31.97 -1.88 45.90
CA LYS A 13 -32.32 -2.03 44.48
C LYS A 13 -31.41 -1.13 43.64
N SER A 14 -30.47 -1.72 42.90
CA SER A 14 -29.87 -1.06 41.74
C SER A 14 -29.82 -2.06 40.57
N ARG A 15 -30.36 -1.59 39.46
CA ARG A 15 -30.72 -2.35 38.26
C ARG A 15 -29.45 -2.51 37.41
N ALA A 16 -29.08 -3.75 37.07
CA ALA A 16 -28.06 -3.97 36.05
C ALA A 16 -28.58 -3.48 34.69
N SER A 17 -27.70 -2.83 33.93
CA SER A 17 -27.95 -2.43 32.55
C SER A 17 -26.74 -2.81 31.69
N ASP A 18 -26.77 -4.03 31.15
CA ASP A 18 -26.25 -4.24 29.80
C ASP A 18 -27.07 -3.37 28.84
N PRO A 19 -26.42 -2.74 27.86
CA PRO A 19 -26.52 -3.31 26.52
C PRO A 19 -25.25 -3.15 25.66
N PHE A 20 -25.03 -4.07 24.72
CA PHE A 20 -25.22 -3.80 23.28
C PHE A 20 -24.82 -5.02 22.44
N GLU A 21 -25.83 -5.79 21.98
CA GLU A 21 -25.71 -6.63 20.79
C GLU A 21 -26.69 -6.11 19.73
N ARG A 22 -26.23 -6.07 18.47
CA ARG A 22 -27.02 -6.05 17.22
C ARG A 22 -28.01 -4.90 17.01
N SER A 23 -27.62 -4.00 16.11
CA SER A 23 -28.54 -3.25 15.24
C SER A 23 -28.23 -3.58 13.77
N ASN A 24 -29.03 -4.47 13.19
CA ASN A 24 -29.29 -4.44 11.74
C ASN A 24 -30.56 -3.58 11.51
N ASP A 25 -30.73 -3.17 10.25
CA ASP A 25 -31.90 -2.51 9.68
C ASP A 25 -32.15 -1.05 10.09
N LEU A 26 -31.97 -0.14 9.12
CA LEU A 26 -33.08 0.70 8.61
C LEU A 26 -32.60 1.60 7.46
N GLU A 27 -33.09 1.36 6.25
CA GLU A 27 -33.63 2.45 5.41
C GLU A 27 -34.65 1.90 4.40
N SER A 28 -35.94 2.15 4.66
CA SER A 28 -37.01 1.90 3.69
C SER A 28 -38.24 2.76 3.99
N ALA A 29 -38.62 3.61 3.04
CA ALA A 29 -39.87 4.37 3.00
C ALA A 29 -40.03 5.05 1.61
N PRO A 30 -41.24 5.47 1.18
CA PRO A 30 -42.56 4.98 1.56
C PRO A 30 -43.47 4.59 0.36
N LEU A 31 -44.59 3.94 0.66
CA LEU A 31 -45.68 3.63 -0.27
C LEU A 31 -46.58 4.84 -0.54
N LEU A 32 -47.19 4.92 -1.74
CA LEU A 32 -48.50 5.57 -1.92
C LEU A 32 -49.45 4.76 -2.82
N HIS A 33 -50.61 4.48 -2.23
CA HIS A 33 -51.94 4.32 -2.85
C HIS A 33 -52.26 3.07 -3.70
N SER A 34 -52.85 2.09 -3.00
CA SER A 34 -53.79 1.12 -3.56
C SER A 34 -55.18 1.75 -3.82
N GLY A 35 -55.76 1.49 -4.99
CA GLY A 35 -57.20 1.69 -5.28
C GLY A 35 -57.80 0.39 -5.82
N SER A 36 -58.87 -0.10 -5.20
CA SER A 36 -59.46 -1.42 -5.50
C SER A 36 -60.61 -1.34 -6.51
N SER A 37 -60.88 -2.46 -7.22
CA SER A 37 -62.11 -3.25 -7.05
C SER A 37 -62.68 -3.92 -8.31
N SER A 38 -63.23 -5.11 -8.08
CA SER A 38 -64.39 -5.72 -8.75
C SER A 38 -64.28 -6.26 -10.18
N THR A 39 -64.35 -7.59 -10.25
CA THR A 39 -64.86 -8.37 -11.38
C THR A 39 -66.39 -8.27 -11.48
N SER A 40 -66.95 -7.96 -12.64
CA SER A 40 -68.31 -8.40 -13.04
C SER A 40 -68.51 -8.20 -14.55
N GLY A 41 -68.89 -9.25 -15.27
CA GLY A 41 -69.12 -9.18 -16.72
C GLY A 41 -70.55 -8.79 -17.08
N LYS A 42 -70.76 -8.20 -18.26
CA LYS A 42 -72.03 -8.30 -18.99
C LYS A 42 -71.86 -8.21 -20.51
N ARG A 43 -72.85 -8.80 -21.18
CA ARG A 43 -72.88 -9.35 -22.55
C ARG A 43 -73.48 -8.35 -23.55
N LYS A 44 -73.21 -8.56 -24.85
CA LYS A 44 -73.83 -7.89 -26.04
C LYS A 44 -73.30 -6.44 -26.24
N GLN A 45 -73.14 -5.92 -27.46
CA GLN A 45 -73.87 -6.19 -28.70
C GLN A 45 -73.05 -5.87 -29.96
N ARG A 46 -73.32 -6.65 -31.02
CA ARG A 46 -73.12 -6.36 -32.45
C ARG A 46 -73.20 -4.87 -32.84
N LEU A 47 -72.41 -4.48 -33.83
CA LEU A 47 -72.92 -3.85 -35.06
C LEU A 47 -72.08 -4.28 -36.28
N ARG A 48 -72.66 -4.17 -37.48
CA ARG A 48 -72.16 -4.69 -38.76
C ARG A 48 -72.05 -3.53 -39.78
N HIS A 49 -71.57 -3.87 -40.98
CA HIS A 49 -71.63 -3.13 -42.24
C HIS A 49 -70.44 -2.17 -42.49
N GLY A 50 -69.92 -2.04 -43.71
CA GLY A 50 -70.36 -2.66 -44.98
C GLY A 50 -69.24 -2.80 -46.03
N ARG A 51 -69.51 -3.61 -47.06
CA ARG A 51 -68.71 -3.70 -48.30
C ARG A 51 -69.12 -2.57 -49.26
N GLY A 52 -68.22 -2.12 -50.13
CA GLY A 52 -68.53 -1.31 -51.31
C GLY A 52 -67.35 -1.28 -52.30
N PRO A 53 -67.53 -1.73 -53.56
CA PRO A 53 -66.46 -1.73 -54.58
C PRO A 53 -66.79 -0.84 -55.82
N LEU A 54 -65.78 -0.62 -56.66
CA LEU A 54 -65.82 -0.21 -58.09
C LEU A 54 -66.48 1.13 -58.46
N VAL A 55 -65.75 1.92 -59.27
CA VAL A 55 -66.19 2.53 -60.56
C VAL A 55 -64.95 3.02 -61.32
N ARG A 56 -65.12 3.31 -62.61
CA ARG A 56 -64.11 3.55 -63.66
C ARG A 56 -64.26 4.99 -64.22
N GLU A 57 -63.44 5.30 -65.22
CA GLU A 57 -63.63 6.31 -66.29
C GLU A 57 -63.02 7.72 -66.09
N ASP A 58 -62.12 8.01 -67.05
CA ASP A 58 -62.00 9.19 -67.93
C ASP A 58 -61.78 10.60 -67.35
N SER A 59 -60.70 11.26 -67.80
CA SER A 59 -60.82 12.39 -68.75
C SER A 59 -59.48 12.74 -69.41
N ASP A 60 -59.54 13.22 -70.65
CA ASP A 60 -58.41 13.74 -71.44
C ASP A 60 -57.91 15.11 -70.96
N ALA A 61 -56.68 15.48 -71.35
CA ALA A 61 -56.29 16.86 -71.67
C ALA A 61 -54.92 16.91 -72.37
N ASP A 62 -54.90 17.64 -73.48
CA ASP A 62 -53.78 17.99 -74.35
C ASP A 62 -52.63 18.76 -73.65
N GLU A 63 -51.40 18.66 -74.16
CA GLU A 63 -50.63 19.85 -74.61
C GLU A 63 -49.41 19.50 -75.49
N ALA A 64 -48.77 20.53 -76.07
CA ALA A 64 -48.20 20.49 -77.41
C ALA A 64 -46.66 20.43 -77.55
N LEU A 65 -46.23 20.22 -78.81
CA LEU A 65 -44.86 20.36 -79.32
C LEU A 65 -44.38 21.84 -79.26
N PRO A 66 -43.08 22.14 -79.46
CA PRO A 66 -42.61 22.34 -80.85
C PRO A 66 -41.15 21.93 -81.17
N SER A 67 -40.90 21.82 -82.49
CA SER A 67 -39.66 22.16 -83.23
C SER A 67 -38.30 21.55 -82.82
N ASN A 68 -37.62 20.89 -83.76
CA ASN A 68 -36.75 21.65 -84.67
C ASN A 68 -36.49 20.95 -86.01
N GLU A 69 -36.45 21.73 -87.09
CA GLU A 69 -35.94 21.33 -88.41
C GLU A 69 -34.41 21.45 -88.44
N SER A 70 -33.75 20.61 -89.24
CA SER A 70 -32.83 21.08 -90.28
C SER A 70 -32.44 19.94 -91.21
N ASP A 71 -32.55 20.18 -92.51
CA ASP A 71 -32.14 19.31 -93.60
C ASP A 71 -30.61 19.16 -93.68
N GLU A 72 -30.13 18.12 -94.36
CA GLU A 72 -29.21 18.31 -95.49
C GLU A 72 -29.13 17.04 -96.38
N GLU A 73 -28.66 17.26 -97.60
CA GLU A 73 -28.65 16.34 -98.75
C GLU A 73 -27.56 15.23 -98.58
N GLU A 74 -27.36 14.19 -99.41
CA GLU A 74 -27.37 14.17 -100.88
C GLU A 74 -27.40 12.71 -101.45
N ASP A 75 -27.98 12.60 -102.65
CA ASP A 75 -27.94 11.58 -103.73
C ASP A 75 -27.33 10.15 -103.56
N GLY A 76 -27.85 9.16 -104.33
CA GLY A 76 -27.29 7.80 -104.31
C GLY A 76 -28.00 6.64 -105.04
N THR A 77 -28.47 6.83 -106.27
CA THR A 77 -28.79 5.75 -107.25
C THR A 77 -29.99 4.79 -107.04
N VAL A 78 -31.00 5.06 -107.87
CA VAL A 78 -32.13 4.24 -108.31
C VAL A 78 -31.85 2.74 -108.51
N ARG A 79 -32.74 1.88 -107.96
CA ARG A 79 -33.10 0.61 -108.62
C ARG A 79 -34.58 0.23 -108.36
N LEU A 80 -35.42 0.35 -109.41
CA LEU A 80 -36.81 -0.11 -109.37
C LEU A 80 -36.89 -1.62 -109.13
N VAL A 81 -37.62 -2.04 -108.08
CA VAL A 81 -38.22 -3.38 -107.98
C VAL A 81 -39.65 -3.26 -107.47
N SER A 82 -40.55 -3.91 -108.21
CA SER A 82 -42.01 -3.96 -108.10
C SER A 82 -42.65 -3.86 -106.70
N VAL A 83 -43.65 -2.98 -106.59
CA VAL A 83 -44.67 -2.95 -105.53
C VAL A 83 -45.42 -4.29 -105.45
N HIS A 84 -45.64 -4.80 -104.23
CA HIS A 84 -46.70 -5.74 -103.89
C HIS A 84 -47.36 -5.26 -102.57
N PRO A 85 -48.69 -5.02 -102.52
CA PRO A 85 -49.37 -4.65 -101.29
C PRO A 85 -49.54 -5.87 -100.38
N ALA A 86 -48.60 -6.07 -99.45
CA ALA A 86 -48.70 -7.12 -98.45
C ALA A 86 -49.82 -6.80 -97.44
N GLN A 87 -50.84 -7.64 -97.41
CA GLN A 87 -51.98 -7.53 -96.50
C GLN A 87 -51.53 -7.58 -95.03
N HIS A 88 -52.10 -6.74 -94.17
CA HIS A 88 -51.87 -6.79 -92.72
C HIS A 88 -52.42 -8.09 -92.10
N ALA A 89 -51.61 -9.15 -92.14
CA ALA A 89 -51.84 -10.35 -91.36
C ALA A 89 -51.73 -9.99 -89.87
N ARG A 90 -52.87 -9.93 -89.17
CA ARG A 90 -52.90 -9.80 -87.71
C ARG A 90 -52.25 -11.04 -87.09
N ALA A 91 -50.96 -10.94 -86.78
CA ALA A 91 -50.19 -12.00 -86.16
C ALA A 91 -50.88 -12.39 -84.83
N ARG A 92 -51.49 -13.58 -84.79
CA ARG A 92 -51.97 -14.17 -83.55
C ARG A 92 -50.75 -14.58 -82.73
N TRP A 93 -50.35 -13.73 -81.78
CA TRP A 93 -49.29 -14.05 -80.83
C TRP A 93 -49.69 -15.31 -80.05
N THR A 94 -49.04 -16.42 -80.37
CA THR A 94 -49.23 -17.68 -79.64
C THR A 94 -48.69 -17.50 -78.22
N PHE A 95 -49.35 -18.14 -77.24
CA PHE A 95 -49.01 -18.00 -75.81
C PHE A 95 -47.53 -18.32 -75.51
N SER A 96 -46.93 -19.21 -76.31
CA SER A 96 -45.51 -19.55 -76.27
C SER A 96 -44.59 -18.37 -76.62
N SER A 97 -44.95 -17.53 -77.60
CA SER A 97 -44.15 -16.34 -77.97
C SER A 97 -44.17 -15.28 -76.85
N ILE A 98 -45.35 -15.04 -76.26
CA ILE A 98 -45.50 -14.17 -75.08
C ILE A 98 -44.64 -14.70 -73.93
N ALA A 99 -44.75 -16.00 -73.61
CA ALA A 99 -43.97 -16.62 -72.55
C ALA A 99 -42.47 -16.51 -72.79
N CYS A 100 -41.99 -16.75 -74.03
CA CYS A 100 -40.57 -16.68 -74.36
C CYS A 100 -40.01 -15.25 -74.26
N LEU A 101 -40.76 -14.24 -74.73
CA LEU A 101 -40.42 -12.83 -74.53
C LEU A 101 -40.41 -12.45 -73.04
N LEU A 102 -41.37 -12.94 -72.25
CA LEU A 102 -41.48 -12.64 -70.82
C LEU A 102 -40.34 -13.31 -70.02
N PHE A 103 -39.96 -14.56 -70.36
CA PHE A 103 -38.77 -15.21 -69.82
C PHE A 103 -37.47 -14.51 -70.23
N GLY A 104 -37.34 -14.11 -71.50
CA GLY A 104 -36.19 -13.33 -71.98
C GLY A 104 -36.06 -11.99 -71.27
N LEU A 105 -37.18 -11.28 -71.07
CA LEU A 105 -37.23 -10.03 -70.32
C LEU A 105 -36.90 -10.23 -68.82
N ILE A 106 -37.42 -11.27 -68.17
CA ILE A 106 -37.03 -11.63 -66.79
C ILE A 106 -35.54 -11.96 -66.72
N PHE A 107 -35.00 -12.69 -67.71
CA PHE A 107 -33.58 -13.03 -67.75
C PHE A 107 -32.71 -11.79 -67.92
N CYS A 108 -33.00 -10.93 -68.89
CA CYS A 108 -32.30 -9.65 -69.08
C CYS A 108 -32.41 -8.72 -67.86
N LEU A 109 -33.59 -8.63 -67.22
CA LEU A 109 -33.76 -7.89 -65.97
C LEU A 109 -32.95 -8.49 -64.81
N SER A 110 -32.83 -9.82 -64.73
CA SER A 110 -32.02 -10.45 -63.69
C SER A 110 -30.51 -10.29 -63.95
N LEU A 111 -30.05 -10.34 -65.20
CA LEU A 111 -28.67 -9.98 -65.57
C LEU A 111 -28.38 -8.49 -65.29
N LEU A 112 -29.30 -7.58 -65.62
CA LEU A 112 -29.16 -6.16 -65.31
C LEU A 112 -29.12 -5.92 -63.79
N ALA A 113 -29.98 -6.59 -63.03
CA ALA A 113 -29.97 -6.53 -61.58
C ALA A 113 -28.66 -7.10 -60.99
N LEU A 114 -28.12 -8.17 -61.55
CA LEU A 114 -26.81 -8.72 -61.18
C LEU A 114 -25.66 -7.78 -61.55
N ALA A 115 -25.71 -7.09 -62.70
CA ALA A 115 -24.70 -6.12 -63.10
C ALA A 115 -24.73 -4.87 -62.21
N VAL A 116 -25.91 -4.32 -61.92
CA VAL A 116 -26.09 -3.22 -60.96
C VAL A 116 -25.64 -3.64 -59.55
N LEU A 117 -25.99 -4.85 -59.11
CA LEU A 117 -25.53 -5.41 -57.84
C LEU A 117 -24.00 -5.57 -57.81
N HIS A 118 -23.38 -6.03 -58.90
CA HIS A 118 -21.92 -6.20 -59.00
C HIS A 118 -21.19 -4.84 -58.97
N ILE A 119 -21.68 -3.84 -59.72
CA ILE A 119 -21.16 -2.47 -59.67
C ILE A 119 -21.34 -1.87 -58.28
N TRP A 120 -22.49 -2.09 -57.63
CA TRP A 120 -22.75 -1.58 -56.28
C TRP A 120 -21.91 -2.29 -55.19
N VAL A 121 -21.70 -3.60 -55.30
CA VAL A 121 -20.78 -4.35 -54.43
C VAL A 121 -19.33 -3.92 -54.66
N GLY A 122 -18.89 -3.78 -55.92
CA GLY A 122 -17.57 -3.26 -56.26
C GLY A 122 -17.36 -1.84 -55.70
N ARG A 123 -18.38 -0.99 -55.79
CA ARG A 123 -18.39 0.34 -55.18
C ARG A 123 -18.28 0.25 -53.65
N LEU A 124 -19.07 -0.58 -52.98
CA LEU A 124 -18.99 -0.77 -51.52
C LEU A 124 -17.60 -1.25 -51.08
N VAL A 125 -17.00 -2.20 -51.79
CA VAL A 125 -15.64 -2.68 -51.52
C VAL A 125 -14.62 -1.56 -51.74
N SER A 126 -14.79 -0.72 -52.78
CA SER A 126 -13.92 0.44 -53.02
C SER A 126 -14.11 1.58 -52.01
N GLU A 127 -15.32 1.79 -51.49
CA GLU A 127 -15.59 2.74 -50.40
C GLU A 127 -15.00 2.19 -49.09
N GLN A 128 -15.12 0.89 -48.81
CA GLN A 128 -14.49 0.26 -47.64
C GLN A 128 -12.95 0.40 -47.68
N ALA A 129 -12.32 0.25 -48.85
CA ALA A 129 -10.88 0.49 -49.01
C ALA A 129 -10.45 1.96 -48.85
N ARG A 130 -11.39 2.92 -48.89
CA ARG A 130 -11.13 4.35 -48.61
C ARG A 130 -11.30 4.71 -47.14
N HIS A 131 -12.08 3.96 -46.37
CA HIS A 131 -12.36 4.25 -44.96
C HIS A 131 -11.28 3.71 -44.00
N GLY A 132 -10.01 3.67 -44.43
CA GLY A 132 -8.87 3.28 -43.58
C GLY A 132 -8.68 1.78 -43.42
N THR A 133 -7.72 1.39 -42.58
CA THR A 133 -7.48 -0.03 -42.24
C THR A 133 -8.64 -0.60 -41.40
N THR A 134 -8.78 -1.93 -41.38
CA THR A 134 -9.77 -2.60 -40.51
C THR A 134 -9.55 -2.30 -39.02
N GLU A 135 -8.32 -1.96 -38.63
CA GLU A 135 -7.98 -1.51 -37.29
C GLU A 135 -8.57 -0.13 -37.01
N GLU A 136 -8.35 0.87 -37.88
CA GLU A 136 -8.93 2.21 -37.74
C GLU A 136 -10.47 2.19 -37.71
N MET A 137 -11.09 1.27 -38.47
CA MET A 137 -12.54 1.06 -38.41
C MET A 137 -12.99 0.52 -37.05
N ALA A 138 -12.25 -0.44 -36.47
CA ALA A 138 -12.54 -0.99 -35.15
C ALA A 138 -12.31 0.05 -34.04
N GLN A 139 -11.20 0.80 -34.10
CA GLN A 139 -10.87 1.86 -33.13
C GLN A 139 -11.93 2.98 -33.12
N ARG A 140 -12.42 3.43 -34.29
CA ARG A 140 -13.52 4.42 -34.36
C ARG A 140 -14.86 3.85 -33.92
N GLY A 141 -15.14 2.59 -34.27
CA GLY A 141 -16.41 1.93 -34.01
C GLY A 141 -16.62 1.46 -32.57
N MET A 142 -15.55 1.17 -31.83
CA MET A 142 -15.65 0.71 -30.45
C MET A 142 -16.06 1.87 -29.53
N VAL A 143 -17.17 1.69 -28.82
CA VAL A 143 -17.65 2.62 -27.80
C VAL A 143 -17.52 1.93 -26.45
N TRP A 144 -16.81 2.58 -25.54
CA TRP A 144 -16.47 2.06 -24.22
C TRP A 144 -16.82 3.09 -23.15
N ALA A 145 -17.36 2.60 -22.03
CA ALA A 145 -17.66 3.38 -20.83
C ALA A 145 -17.25 2.55 -19.60
N GLY A 146 -16.15 2.95 -18.96
CA GLY A 146 -15.51 2.23 -17.85
C GLY A 146 -14.00 2.50 -17.82
N PRO A 147 -13.24 1.85 -16.93
CA PRO A 147 -13.69 0.80 -16.00
C PRO A 147 -14.58 1.34 -14.89
N SER A 148 -15.61 0.59 -14.51
CA SER A 148 -16.47 0.90 -13.35
C SER A 148 -15.93 0.32 -12.04
N ALA A 149 -15.15 -0.76 -12.13
CA ALA A 149 -14.35 -1.31 -11.04
C ALA A 149 -13.15 -2.07 -11.61
N VAL A 150 -12.04 -2.06 -10.88
CA VAL A 150 -10.89 -2.94 -11.13
C VAL A 150 -10.62 -3.69 -9.85
N ARG A 151 -10.63 -5.02 -9.90
CA ARG A 151 -10.36 -5.89 -8.74
C ARG A 151 -9.14 -6.74 -9.05
N VAL A 152 -8.36 -7.02 -8.02
CA VAL A 152 -7.13 -7.79 -8.12
C VAL A 152 -7.24 -8.99 -7.19
N GLN A 153 -7.31 -10.18 -7.78
CA GLN A 153 -7.45 -11.45 -7.06
C GLN A 153 -6.15 -12.26 -7.23
N ALA A 154 -5.75 -13.00 -6.20
CA ALA A 154 -4.69 -14.01 -6.35
C ALA A 154 -5.26 -15.22 -7.11
N SER A 155 -4.49 -15.79 -8.05
CA SER A 155 -4.89 -17.03 -8.71
C SER A 155 -4.93 -18.18 -7.70
N GLU A 156 -5.97 -19.02 -7.72
CA GLU A 156 -6.09 -20.20 -6.84
C GLU A 156 -4.92 -21.20 -6.99
N GLY A 157 -4.19 -21.14 -8.12
CA GLY A 157 -2.98 -21.93 -8.38
C GLY A 157 -1.67 -21.31 -7.86
N GLY A 158 -1.69 -20.12 -7.27
CA GLY A 158 -0.50 -19.46 -6.68
C GLY A 158 0.51 -18.84 -7.67
N GLU A 159 0.52 -19.24 -8.94
CA GLU A 159 1.49 -18.80 -9.95
C GLU A 159 1.08 -17.55 -10.76
N GLY A 160 0.12 -16.75 -10.29
CA GLY A 160 -0.32 -15.56 -11.02
C GLY A 160 -1.35 -14.68 -10.32
N LEU A 161 -1.66 -13.57 -10.96
CA LEU A 161 -2.61 -12.55 -10.52
C LEU A 161 -3.78 -12.50 -11.50
N VAL A 162 -5.03 -12.46 -11.05
CA VAL A 162 -6.19 -12.25 -11.92
C VAL A 162 -6.70 -10.84 -11.71
N VAL A 163 -6.63 -10.01 -12.75
CA VAL A 163 -7.23 -8.68 -12.74
C VAL A 163 -8.62 -8.77 -13.37
N GLU A 164 -9.63 -8.38 -12.61
CA GLU A 164 -11.03 -8.36 -13.01
C GLU A 164 -11.43 -6.91 -13.33
N VAL A 165 -11.84 -6.66 -14.57
CA VAL A 165 -12.22 -5.32 -15.05
C VAL A 165 -13.70 -5.30 -15.40
N ASP A 166 -14.49 -4.57 -14.61
CA ASP A 166 -15.90 -4.30 -14.89
C ASP A 166 -16.03 -3.07 -15.79
N GLY A 167 -16.87 -3.14 -16.83
CA GLY A 167 -17.14 -1.99 -17.69
C GLY A 167 -18.33 -2.20 -18.63
N MET A 168 -18.64 -1.19 -19.44
CA MET A 168 -19.65 -1.26 -20.50
C MET A 168 -19.01 -1.04 -21.86
N ALA A 169 -19.34 -1.90 -22.83
CA ALA A 169 -18.80 -1.79 -24.18
C ALA A 169 -19.85 -2.11 -25.24
N GLY A 170 -19.62 -1.60 -26.44
CA GLY A 170 -20.42 -1.85 -27.63
C GLY A 170 -19.70 -1.41 -28.89
N ILE A 171 -20.24 -1.80 -30.05
CA ILE A 171 -19.73 -1.38 -31.35
C ILE A 171 -20.80 -0.52 -32.04
N ASP A 172 -20.46 0.72 -32.33
CA ASP A 172 -21.20 1.58 -33.25
C ASP A 172 -20.72 1.33 -34.68
N VAL A 173 -21.52 0.61 -35.45
CA VAL A 173 -21.23 0.28 -36.85
C VAL A 173 -21.30 1.52 -37.75
N ARG A 174 -22.08 2.55 -37.37
CA ARG A 174 -22.16 3.79 -38.15
C ARG A 174 -20.87 4.59 -38.03
N LYS A 175 -20.31 4.68 -36.82
CA LYS A 175 -19.01 5.33 -36.57
C LYS A 175 -17.84 4.51 -37.11
N ALA A 176 -17.90 3.17 -37.00
CA ALA A 176 -16.92 2.26 -37.60
C ALA A 176 -16.76 2.41 -39.12
N LEU A 177 -17.88 2.72 -39.80
CA LEU A 177 -17.95 2.90 -41.25
C LEU A 177 -17.79 4.37 -41.69
N ASP A 178 -17.61 5.30 -40.74
CA ASP A 178 -17.52 6.74 -41.03
C ASP A 178 -18.81 7.29 -41.71
N TRP A 179 -19.97 6.79 -41.31
CA TRP A 179 -21.28 7.10 -41.89
C TRP A 179 -22.10 8.07 -41.02
N GLU A 180 -21.45 8.86 -40.18
CA GLU A 180 -22.10 9.87 -39.33
C GLU A 180 -22.82 10.93 -40.18
N GLU A 181 -22.19 11.45 -41.22
CA GLU A 181 -22.79 12.43 -42.15
C GLU A 181 -23.75 11.79 -43.18
N LYS A 182 -23.71 10.47 -43.37
CA LYS A 182 -24.31 9.77 -44.53
C LYS A 182 -25.86 9.78 -44.51
N ASP A 183 -26.48 9.95 -43.34
CA ASP A 183 -27.95 10.01 -43.17
C ASP A 183 -28.60 11.24 -43.84
N GLN A 184 -27.87 12.34 -44.05
CA GLN A 184 -28.38 13.54 -44.76
C GLN A 184 -28.40 13.36 -46.30
N GLY A 185 -27.95 12.21 -46.80
CA GLY A 185 -27.73 11.96 -48.22
C GLY A 185 -28.95 11.59 -49.07
N GLY A 186 -28.70 11.56 -50.39
CA GLY A 186 -29.66 11.12 -51.40
C GLY A 186 -30.16 9.68 -51.22
N TRP A 187 -31.13 9.27 -52.04
CA TRP A 187 -31.87 8.01 -51.91
C TRP A 187 -30.98 6.75 -51.78
N VAL A 188 -29.87 6.69 -52.52
CA VAL A 188 -28.89 5.58 -52.47
C VAL A 188 -28.29 5.41 -51.06
N ARG A 189 -27.84 6.51 -50.43
CA ARG A 189 -27.28 6.51 -49.07
C ARG A 189 -28.33 6.07 -48.03
N ARG A 190 -29.59 6.46 -48.20
CA ARG A 190 -30.72 5.98 -47.38
C ARG A 190 -31.00 4.49 -47.57
N MET A 191 -30.73 3.91 -48.74
CA MET A 191 -30.84 2.47 -48.97
C MET A 191 -29.69 1.70 -48.29
N GLU A 192 -28.45 2.19 -48.40
CA GLU A 192 -27.28 1.63 -47.69
C GLU A 192 -27.50 1.62 -46.17
N GLY A 193 -27.95 2.73 -45.59
CA GLY A 193 -28.30 2.79 -44.17
C GLY A 193 -29.47 1.88 -43.76
N ARG A 194 -30.37 1.48 -44.67
CA ARG A 194 -31.37 0.42 -44.40
C ARG A 194 -30.74 -0.97 -44.39
N ILE A 195 -29.82 -1.25 -45.31
CA ILE A 195 -29.12 -2.53 -45.43
C ILE A 195 -28.19 -2.76 -44.23
N ALA A 196 -27.40 -1.75 -43.83
CA ALA A 196 -26.54 -1.86 -42.65
C ALA A 196 -27.35 -2.04 -41.35
N ARG A 197 -28.45 -1.28 -41.15
CA ARG A 197 -29.36 -1.51 -40.01
C ARG A 197 -29.98 -2.92 -40.02
N TRP A 198 -30.32 -3.45 -41.19
CA TRP A 198 -30.78 -4.84 -41.32
C TRP A 198 -29.68 -5.84 -40.94
N GLY A 199 -28.45 -5.63 -41.41
CA GLY A 199 -27.27 -6.44 -41.07
C GLY A 199 -26.98 -6.43 -39.57
N VAL A 200 -26.89 -5.25 -38.96
CA VAL A 200 -26.70 -5.06 -37.51
C VAL A 200 -27.82 -5.74 -36.71
N LYS A 201 -29.09 -5.54 -37.10
CA LYS A 201 -30.24 -6.21 -36.45
C LYS A 201 -30.22 -7.74 -36.59
N LYS A 202 -29.54 -8.30 -37.60
CA LYS A 202 -29.35 -9.74 -37.79
C LYS A 202 -28.12 -10.29 -37.08
N ALA A 203 -27.03 -9.52 -37.00
CA ALA A 203 -25.83 -9.89 -36.26
C ALA A 203 -26.04 -9.81 -34.74
N LYS A 204 -26.64 -8.73 -34.25
CA LYS A 204 -26.82 -8.33 -32.83
C LYS A 204 -25.53 -8.13 -32.02
N SER A 205 -24.51 -8.96 -32.18
CA SER A 205 -23.27 -8.91 -31.41
C SER A 205 -22.07 -9.43 -32.21
N VAL A 206 -20.87 -8.97 -31.84
CA VAL A 206 -19.59 -9.58 -32.20
C VAL A 206 -19.05 -10.29 -30.97
N THR A 207 -18.52 -11.50 -31.14
CA THR A 207 -17.64 -12.12 -30.14
C THR A 207 -16.21 -11.88 -30.60
N VAL A 208 -15.40 -11.25 -29.75
CA VAL A 208 -13.96 -11.05 -29.95
C VAL A 208 -13.24 -12.03 -29.04
N ASP A 209 -12.47 -12.92 -29.65
CA ASP A 209 -11.60 -13.85 -28.96
C ASP A 209 -10.18 -13.29 -29.06
N VAL A 210 -9.50 -13.12 -27.93
CA VAL A 210 -8.14 -12.54 -27.86
C VAL A 210 -7.23 -13.61 -27.29
N GLY A 211 -6.28 -14.04 -28.10
CA GLY A 211 -5.28 -15.03 -27.72
C GLY A 211 -4.22 -14.44 -26.79
N GLU A 212 -3.05 -15.06 -26.84
CA GLU A 212 -1.89 -14.69 -26.03
C GLU A 212 -1.51 -13.20 -26.21
N VAL A 213 -1.45 -12.47 -25.09
CA VAL A 213 -0.95 -11.09 -25.02
C VAL A 213 0.34 -11.08 -24.21
N ALA A 214 1.43 -10.62 -24.82
CA ALA A 214 2.73 -10.48 -24.19
C ALA A 214 3.10 -8.99 -24.07
N ILE A 215 3.67 -8.59 -22.94
CA ILE A 215 4.04 -7.21 -22.64
C ILE A 215 5.55 -7.13 -22.44
N TYR A 216 6.22 -6.29 -23.21
CA TYR A 216 7.68 -6.12 -23.22
C TYR A 216 8.09 -4.70 -22.86
N ASP A 217 9.28 -4.56 -22.29
CA ASP A 217 9.96 -3.28 -22.18
C ASP A 217 10.35 -2.78 -23.59
N ALA A 218 10.02 -1.53 -23.90
CA ALA A 218 10.34 -0.86 -25.15
C ALA A 218 11.14 0.45 -24.94
N SER A 219 11.77 0.60 -23.77
CA SER A 219 12.69 1.69 -23.43
C SER A 219 14.09 1.52 -24.05
N GLY A 220 14.52 0.28 -24.30
CA GLY A 220 15.81 -0.03 -24.93
C GLY A 220 15.84 0.19 -26.46
N ASP A 221 17.06 0.25 -27.02
CA ASP A 221 17.26 0.35 -28.47
C ASP A 221 16.57 -0.79 -29.23
N ALA A 222 15.96 -0.45 -30.37
CA ALA A 222 15.05 -1.34 -31.10
C ALA A 222 15.65 -2.69 -31.53
N ASP A 223 16.97 -2.75 -31.71
CA ASP A 223 17.70 -3.98 -32.06
C ASP A 223 17.83 -4.95 -30.87
N SER A 224 17.64 -4.47 -29.64
CA SER A 224 17.66 -5.28 -28.40
C SER A 224 16.34 -6.04 -28.17
N ALA A 225 15.26 -5.59 -28.83
CA ALA A 225 13.88 -6.02 -28.54
C ALA A 225 13.55 -7.46 -28.96
N SER A 226 14.47 -8.17 -29.62
CA SER A 226 14.27 -9.57 -30.05
C SER A 226 14.69 -10.62 -29.01
N SER A 227 15.19 -10.20 -27.83
CA SER A 227 15.75 -11.12 -26.82
C SER A 227 15.28 -10.85 -25.37
N SER A 228 14.34 -9.93 -25.14
CA SER A 228 13.80 -9.68 -23.80
C SER A 228 12.65 -10.65 -23.47
N ASP A 229 12.75 -11.34 -22.33
CA ASP A 229 11.62 -12.08 -21.78
C ASP A 229 10.44 -11.13 -21.53
N PRO A 230 9.18 -11.53 -21.79
CA PRO A 230 8.02 -10.70 -21.53
C PRO A 230 7.90 -10.39 -20.03
N LEU A 231 7.66 -9.11 -19.71
CA LEU A 231 7.43 -8.59 -18.36
C LEU A 231 6.15 -9.18 -17.74
N VAL A 232 5.12 -9.27 -18.58
CA VAL A 232 3.79 -9.80 -18.24
C VAL A 232 3.28 -10.63 -19.41
N LEU A 233 2.69 -11.78 -19.12
CA LEU A 233 2.10 -12.68 -20.10
C LEU A 233 0.65 -13.00 -19.73
N VAL A 234 -0.26 -12.87 -20.69
CA VAL A 234 -1.68 -13.22 -20.56
C VAL A 234 -1.96 -14.33 -21.56
N ASN A 235 -1.98 -15.57 -21.09
CA ASN A 235 -2.06 -16.76 -21.96
C ASN A 235 -3.35 -16.83 -22.78
N SER A 236 -4.46 -16.36 -22.21
CA SER A 236 -5.78 -16.31 -22.84
C SER A 236 -6.68 -15.31 -22.12
N LEU A 237 -7.44 -14.51 -22.86
CA LEU A 237 -8.50 -13.66 -22.33
C LEU A 237 -9.87 -14.30 -22.55
N ASP A 238 -10.84 -13.96 -21.71
CA ASP A 238 -12.23 -14.37 -21.92
C ASP A 238 -12.79 -13.77 -23.22
N SER A 239 -13.56 -14.57 -23.96
CA SER A 239 -14.15 -14.14 -25.23
C SER A 239 -15.18 -13.03 -25.00
N LEU A 240 -14.84 -11.79 -25.37
CA LEU A 240 -15.63 -10.60 -25.12
C LEU A 240 -16.80 -10.50 -26.11
N ARG A 241 -18.03 -10.49 -25.59
CA ARG A 241 -19.24 -10.38 -26.42
C ARG A 241 -19.80 -8.96 -26.44
N LEU A 242 -19.52 -8.24 -27.52
CA LEU A 242 -19.92 -6.85 -27.72
C LEU A 242 -21.23 -6.73 -28.51
N PRO A 243 -22.23 -5.96 -28.06
CA PRO A 243 -23.41 -5.64 -28.85
C PRO A 243 -23.06 -4.77 -30.06
N LEU A 244 -23.69 -5.06 -31.20
CA LEU A 244 -23.64 -4.23 -32.40
C LEU A 244 -24.82 -3.27 -32.41
N SER A 245 -24.53 -1.99 -32.61
CA SER A 245 -25.53 -0.94 -32.72
C SER A 245 -25.32 -0.10 -33.99
N TYR A 246 -26.40 0.55 -34.43
CA TYR A 246 -26.38 1.50 -35.53
C TYR A 246 -27.28 2.67 -35.09
N PRO A 247 -26.72 3.70 -34.45
CA PRO A 247 -27.48 4.83 -33.98
C PRO A 247 -28.14 5.60 -35.12
N THR A 248 -29.30 6.15 -34.82
CA THR A 248 -30.13 6.93 -35.76
C THR A 248 -30.53 8.22 -35.08
N LEU A 249 -30.97 9.24 -35.84
CA LEU A 249 -31.43 10.50 -35.26
C LEU A 249 -32.52 10.32 -34.17
N SER A 250 -33.34 9.27 -34.27
CA SER A 250 -34.37 8.92 -33.28
C SER A 250 -33.88 8.07 -32.09
N LYS A 251 -32.66 7.53 -32.17
CA LYS A 251 -31.98 6.79 -31.09
C LYS A 251 -30.47 7.02 -31.24
N PRO A 252 -29.94 8.16 -30.74
CA PRO A 252 -28.56 8.58 -31.00
C PRO A 252 -27.53 7.85 -30.13
N LEU A 253 -27.94 7.27 -29.00
CA LEU A 253 -27.04 6.54 -28.13
C LEU A 253 -26.80 5.10 -28.65
N PRO A 254 -25.53 4.66 -28.76
CA PRO A 254 -25.20 3.27 -29.07
C PRO A 254 -25.68 2.34 -27.96
N THR A 255 -25.95 1.08 -28.33
CA THR A 255 -26.31 0.06 -27.35
C THR A 255 -25.02 -0.53 -26.78
N MET A 256 -24.74 -0.26 -25.51
CA MET A 256 -23.65 -0.88 -24.75
C MET A 256 -24.20 -2.00 -23.86
N GLN A 257 -23.36 -2.95 -23.49
CA GLN A 257 -23.67 -4.02 -22.54
C GLN A 257 -22.57 -4.06 -21.47
N PRO A 258 -22.92 -4.28 -20.18
CA PRO A 258 -21.92 -4.56 -19.16
C PRO A 258 -21.22 -5.90 -19.44
N PHE A 259 -19.92 -5.93 -19.19
CA PHE A 259 -19.10 -7.13 -19.19
C PHE A 259 -18.15 -7.06 -17.99
N THR A 260 -17.66 -8.23 -17.58
CA THR A 260 -16.57 -8.40 -16.63
C THR A 260 -15.49 -9.17 -17.38
N LEU A 261 -14.27 -8.64 -17.42
CA LEU A 261 -13.14 -9.23 -18.10
C LEU A 261 -12.15 -9.77 -17.07
N HIS A 262 -11.93 -11.09 -17.03
CA HIS A 262 -10.89 -11.69 -16.22
C HIS A 262 -9.59 -11.75 -17.03
N ILE A 263 -8.53 -11.13 -16.50
CA ILE A 263 -7.23 -10.99 -17.12
C ILE A 263 -6.22 -11.77 -16.25
N PRO A 264 -5.90 -13.03 -16.60
CA PRO A 264 -4.90 -13.81 -15.89
C PRO A 264 -3.49 -13.34 -16.26
N LEU A 265 -2.85 -12.59 -15.36
CA LEU A 265 -1.46 -12.15 -15.48
C LEU A 265 -0.51 -13.22 -14.92
N SER A 266 0.42 -13.65 -15.76
CA SER A 266 1.62 -14.38 -15.38
C SER A 266 2.84 -13.45 -15.48
N PHE A 267 3.86 -13.69 -14.65
CA PHE A 267 5.08 -12.89 -14.58
C PHE A 267 6.31 -13.79 -14.81
N PRO A 268 6.72 -14.03 -16.08
CA PRO A 268 7.79 -14.97 -16.41
C PRO A 268 9.14 -14.60 -15.78
N SER A 269 9.46 -13.31 -15.70
CA SER A 269 10.62 -12.80 -14.96
C SER A 269 10.21 -11.66 -14.02
N PRO A 270 9.85 -11.96 -12.75
CA PRO A 270 9.50 -10.95 -11.76
C PRO A 270 10.64 -9.95 -11.49
N ARG A 271 11.90 -10.36 -11.73
CA ARG A 271 13.08 -9.48 -11.64
C ARG A 271 13.08 -8.43 -12.74
N HIS A 272 12.85 -8.81 -14.00
CA HIS A 272 12.79 -7.86 -15.11
C HIS A 272 11.64 -6.86 -14.91
N LEU A 273 10.48 -7.30 -14.41
CA LEU A 273 9.38 -6.39 -14.05
C LEU A 273 9.77 -5.42 -12.93
N ALA A 274 10.46 -5.88 -11.90
CA ALA A 274 10.92 -5.02 -10.80
C ALA A 274 11.99 -4.00 -11.27
N ASP A 275 12.89 -4.40 -12.16
CA ASP A 275 13.94 -3.51 -12.70
C ASP A 275 13.38 -2.52 -13.74
N PHE A 276 12.41 -2.95 -14.55
CA PHE A 276 11.59 -2.05 -15.37
C PHE A 276 10.86 -1.02 -14.52
N ALA A 277 10.18 -1.44 -13.45
CA ALA A 277 9.47 -0.53 -12.55
C ALA A 277 10.41 0.49 -11.87
N LYS A 278 11.61 0.07 -11.45
CA LYS A 278 12.65 0.99 -10.95
C LYS A 278 13.13 1.98 -12.02
N SER A 279 13.30 1.52 -13.26
CA SER A 279 13.71 2.37 -14.39
C SER A 279 12.65 3.44 -14.65
N VAL A 280 11.39 3.02 -14.80
CA VAL A 280 10.20 3.87 -14.98
C VAL A 280 10.00 4.87 -13.84
N TYR A 281 10.20 4.45 -12.58
CA TYR A 281 10.09 5.35 -11.43
C TYR A 281 11.19 6.43 -11.40
N ARG A 282 12.40 6.11 -11.87
CA ARG A 282 13.54 7.04 -11.96
C ARG A 282 13.44 7.99 -13.15
N SER A 283 13.01 7.50 -14.31
CA SER A 283 12.84 8.31 -15.53
C SER A 283 11.54 9.13 -15.53
N LYS A 284 10.55 8.73 -14.71
CA LYS A 284 9.15 9.18 -14.73
C LYS A 284 8.43 8.96 -16.08
N ASP A 285 9.08 8.25 -17.01
CA ASP A 285 8.58 7.93 -18.35
C ASP A 285 8.55 6.42 -18.56
N TYR A 286 7.49 5.88 -19.15
CA TYR A 286 7.37 4.47 -19.50
C TYR A 286 7.12 4.27 -20.99
N ARG A 287 7.68 3.19 -21.53
CA ARG A 287 7.50 2.77 -22.92
C ARG A 287 7.41 1.26 -22.97
N VAL A 288 6.24 0.77 -23.37
CA VAL A 288 5.83 -0.63 -23.25
C VAL A 288 5.31 -1.11 -24.60
N ARG A 289 5.76 -2.27 -25.06
CA ARG A 289 5.26 -2.91 -26.28
C ARG A 289 4.34 -4.06 -25.90
N ALA A 290 3.06 -3.92 -26.19
CA ALA A 290 2.09 -5.00 -26.08
C ALA A 290 1.98 -5.71 -27.43
N GLU A 291 2.16 -7.02 -27.44
CA GLU A 291 1.99 -7.88 -28.61
C GLU A 291 0.83 -8.84 -28.40
N ILE A 292 -0.09 -8.90 -29.36
CA ILE A 292 -1.24 -9.79 -29.36
C ILE A 292 -1.06 -10.77 -30.52
N ARG A 293 -0.83 -12.05 -30.17
CA ARG A 293 -0.51 -13.11 -31.13
C ARG A 293 -1.64 -13.36 -32.12
N GLU A 294 -2.88 -13.34 -31.64
CA GLU A 294 -4.08 -13.59 -32.45
C GLU A 294 -5.31 -12.89 -31.86
N VAL A 295 -6.08 -12.23 -32.73
CA VAL A 295 -7.44 -11.74 -32.43
C VAL A 295 -8.40 -12.35 -33.46
N VAL A 296 -9.43 -13.04 -32.99
CA VAL A 296 -10.48 -13.61 -33.83
C VAL A 296 -11.80 -12.94 -33.54
N ALA A 297 -12.24 -12.05 -34.44
CA ALA A 297 -13.58 -11.49 -34.38
C ALA A 297 -14.57 -12.36 -35.16
N GLN A 298 -15.68 -12.72 -34.51
CA GLN A 298 -16.80 -13.45 -35.09
C GLN A 298 -18.09 -12.64 -34.99
N VAL A 299 -18.63 -12.26 -36.15
CA VAL A 299 -19.89 -11.50 -36.24
C VAL A 299 -21.09 -12.45 -36.15
N GLY A 300 -21.94 -12.25 -35.15
CA GLY A 300 -23.27 -12.84 -35.05
C GLY A 300 -23.41 -14.09 -34.20
N GLU A 301 -24.63 -14.28 -33.65
CA GLU A 301 -25.02 -15.51 -32.96
C GLU A 301 -25.05 -16.70 -33.94
N GLY A 302 -24.18 -17.70 -33.75
CA GLY A 302 -24.01 -18.84 -34.67
C GLY A 302 -25.23 -19.78 -34.87
N ARG A 303 -26.40 -19.45 -34.33
CA ARG A 303 -27.65 -20.25 -34.37
C ARG A 303 -28.76 -19.68 -35.25
N GLY A 304 -28.46 -18.70 -36.12
CA GLY A 304 -29.44 -18.13 -37.05
C GLY A 304 -30.06 -19.15 -38.01
N LYS A 305 -31.37 -19.44 -37.86
CA LYS A 305 -32.15 -20.24 -38.81
C LYS A 305 -32.54 -19.42 -40.06
N GLY A 306 -32.60 -20.07 -41.22
CA GLY A 306 -33.02 -19.47 -42.49
C GLY A 306 -31.90 -18.89 -43.37
N PRO A 307 -32.22 -18.35 -44.56
CA PRO A 307 -31.24 -17.97 -45.58
C PRO A 307 -30.30 -16.84 -45.12
N ALA A 308 -30.80 -15.86 -44.37
CA ALA A 308 -29.94 -14.83 -43.76
C ALA A 308 -28.90 -15.44 -42.80
N GLY A 309 -29.27 -16.46 -42.02
CA GLY A 309 -28.33 -17.17 -41.15
C GLY A 309 -27.36 -18.08 -41.89
N TRP A 310 -27.63 -18.44 -43.15
CA TRP A 310 -26.65 -19.07 -44.04
C TRP A 310 -25.66 -18.05 -44.60
N VAL A 311 -26.12 -16.86 -45.00
CA VAL A 311 -25.24 -15.76 -45.44
C VAL A 311 -24.31 -15.33 -44.31
N MET A 312 -24.82 -15.08 -43.10
CA MET A 312 -23.98 -14.69 -41.96
C MET A 312 -22.97 -15.78 -41.58
N ARG A 313 -23.31 -17.08 -41.71
CA ARG A 313 -22.36 -18.19 -41.53
C ARG A 313 -21.27 -18.29 -42.60
N ARG A 314 -21.45 -17.63 -43.76
CA ARG A 314 -20.41 -17.49 -44.79
C ARG A 314 -19.52 -16.27 -44.59
N ILE A 315 -19.87 -15.34 -43.70
CA ILE A 315 -18.95 -14.27 -43.29
C ILE A 315 -17.84 -14.95 -42.48
N LYS A 316 -16.66 -15.04 -43.10
CA LYS A 316 -15.47 -15.72 -42.56
C LYS A 316 -15.08 -15.06 -41.24
N LYS A 317 -14.67 -15.85 -40.24
CA LYS A 317 -14.03 -15.29 -39.03
C LYS A 317 -12.84 -14.44 -39.47
N THR A 318 -12.79 -13.19 -39.03
CA THR A 318 -11.66 -12.31 -39.29
C THR A 318 -10.61 -12.56 -38.22
N LYS A 319 -9.57 -13.28 -38.61
CA LYS A 319 -8.36 -13.51 -37.83
C LYS A 319 -7.35 -12.42 -38.19
N VAL A 320 -6.86 -11.72 -37.18
CA VAL A 320 -5.71 -10.81 -37.26
C VAL A 320 -4.62 -11.40 -36.39
N THR A 321 -3.38 -11.47 -36.87
CA THR A 321 -2.24 -11.99 -36.11
C THR A 321 -1.19 -10.90 -35.93
N ASP A 322 -0.29 -11.12 -34.96
CA ASP A 322 0.96 -10.37 -34.82
C ASP A 322 0.74 -8.85 -34.63
N LEU A 323 -0.29 -8.49 -33.86
CA LEU A 323 -0.63 -7.10 -33.55
C LEU A 323 0.30 -6.57 -32.45
N ALA A 324 1.32 -5.79 -32.83
CA ALA A 324 2.19 -5.09 -31.89
C ALA A 324 1.77 -3.62 -31.75
N ARG A 325 1.60 -3.14 -30.52
CA ARG A 325 1.33 -1.74 -30.20
C ARG A 325 2.29 -1.25 -29.11
N VAL A 326 3.00 -0.18 -29.40
CA VAL A 326 3.78 0.55 -28.39
C VAL A 326 2.85 1.54 -27.69
N VAL A 327 2.89 1.53 -26.35
CA VAL A 327 2.23 2.46 -25.45
C VAL A 327 3.32 3.21 -24.71
N GLU A 328 3.32 4.52 -24.84
CA GLU A 328 4.27 5.41 -24.16
C GLU A 328 3.51 6.47 -23.37
N GLY A 329 4.07 6.88 -22.24
CA GLY A 329 3.44 7.84 -21.35
C GLY A 329 4.35 8.24 -20.20
N LYS A 330 3.87 9.21 -19.42
CA LYS A 330 4.53 9.66 -18.19
C LYS A 330 3.83 9.05 -17.00
N VAL A 331 4.60 8.58 -16.02
CA VAL A 331 4.08 8.28 -14.68
C VAL A 331 3.66 9.61 -14.04
N PRO A 332 2.48 9.71 -13.41
CA PRO A 332 2.18 10.89 -12.61
C PRO A 332 3.22 11.03 -11.50
N ASP A 333 3.58 12.27 -11.17
CA ASP A 333 4.42 12.53 -10.00
C ASP A 333 3.68 12.03 -8.77
N MET A 334 4.27 11.05 -8.07
CA MET A 334 3.72 10.55 -6.81
C MET A 334 3.85 11.68 -5.77
N PRO A 335 2.85 11.91 -4.90
CA PRO A 335 2.73 13.14 -4.11
C PRO A 335 3.94 13.53 -3.25
N THR A 336 4.87 12.61 -2.97
CA THR A 336 6.10 12.88 -2.20
C THR A 336 7.31 12.18 -2.83
N ASP A 337 8.10 12.92 -3.62
CA ASP A 337 9.42 12.47 -4.10
C ASP A 337 10.52 12.65 -3.02
N THR A 338 10.19 13.25 -1.87
CA THR A 338 11.12 13.63 -0.79
C THR A 338 10.91 12.94 0.54
N ASP A 339 9.68 12.58 0.96
CA ASP A 339 9.46 11.82 2.20
C ASP A 339 8.22 10.89 2.16
N PRO A 340 8.39 9.55 2.23
CA PRO A 340 7.27 8.62 2.36
C PRO A 340 6.56 8.67 3.72
N ALA A 341 7.11 9.31 4.75
CA ALA A 341 6.46 9.48 6.06
C ALA A 341 5.25 10.42 5.98
N GLU A 342 5.31 11.47 5.15
CA GLU A 342 4.18 12.41 4.93
C GLU A 342 2.93 11.72 4.36
N MET A 343 3.10 10.61 3.62
CA MET A 343 1.98 9.80 3.13
C MET A 343 1.24 9.03 4.24
N VAL A 344 1.82 8.88 5.44
CA VAL A 344 1.37 7.93 6.47
C VAL A 344 1.17 8.61 7.82
N ASN A 345 -0.05 9.03 8.12
CA ASN A 345 -0.39 9.54 9.45
C ASN A 345 -0.69 8.37 10.41
N LEU A 346 0.22 8.09 11.34
CA LEU A 346 0.06 7.04 12.35
C LEU A 346 -0.96 7.45 13.43
N THR A 347 -2.21 6.98 13.30
CA THR A 347 -3.29 7.31 14.24
C THR A 347 -3.19 6.62 15.59
N SER A 348 -2.64 5.41 15.65
CA SER A 348 -2.33 4.72 16.92
C SER A 348 -1.37 3.56 16.69
N TYR A 349 -0.60 3.24 17.74
CA TYR A 349 0.17 2.01 17.81
C TYR A 349 0.17 1.47 19.24
N GLY A 350 0.47 0.18 19.39
CA GLY A 350 0.58 -0.47 20.67
C GLY A 350 1.43 -1.72 20.59
N VAL A 351 2.27 -1.92 21.61
CA VAL A 351 3.15 -3.08 21.73
C VAL A 351 2.65 -3.97 22.88
N TYR A 352 2.65 -5.28 22.69
CA TYR A 352 2.11 -6.25 23.65
C TYR A 352 2.77 -7.61 23.50
N GLU A 353 2.71 -8.44 24.54
CA GLU A 353 3.13 -9.85 24.46
C GLU A 353 1.98 -10.72 23.94
N THR A 354 2.31 -11.68 23.08
CA THR A 354 1.40 -12.75 22.61
C THR A 354 2.16 -14.07 22.55
N THR A 355 1.47 -15.20 22.40
CA THR A 355 2.12 -16.48 22.09
C THR A 355 2.63 -16.52 20.65
N SER A 356 3.79 -17.14 20.44
CA SER A 356 4.40 -17.31 19.11
C SER A 356 3.53 -18.23 18.24
N PRO A 357 3.17 -17.81 17.02
CA PRO A 357 2.43 -18.68 16.09
C PRO A 357 3.19 -19.94 15.69
N ALA A 358 4.53 -19.91 15.77
CA ALA A 358 5.38 -21.06 15.47
C ALA A 358 5.58 -21.98 16.69
N HIS A 359 5.66 -21.41 17.89
CA HIS A 359 5.97 -22.12 19.13
C HIS A 359 4.99 -21.68 20.23
N PRO A 360 3.85 -22.36 20.45
CA PRO A 360 2.80 -21.86 21.36
C PRO A 360 3.21 -21.75 22.83
N ASN A 361 4.36 -22.34 23.21
CA ASN A 361 4.95 -22.25 24.55
C ASN A 361 5.91 -21.04 24.72
N GLU A 362 6.25 -20.34 23.64
CA GLU A 362 7.08 -19.14 23.66
C GLU A 362 6.18 -17.90 23.56
N THR A 363 6.41 -16.91 24.41
CA THR A 363 5.91 -15.55 24.18
C THR A 363 6.71 -14.87 23.07
N VAL A 364 6.12 -13.87 22.41
CA VAL A 364 6.78 -12.94 21.48
C VAL A 364 6.20 -11.56 21.66
N ILE A 365 7.05 -10.56 21.41
CA ILE A 365 6.62 -9.16 21.33
C ILE A 365 5.89 -8.97 20.01
N ALA A 366 4.63 -8.51 20.08
CA ALA A 366 3.79 -8.14 18.97
C ALA A 366 3.50 -6.62 18.95
N LEU A 367 3.27 -6.12 17.75
CA LEU A 367 2.93 -4.74 17.47
C LEU A 367 1.62 -4.71 16.67
N SER A 368 0.72 -3.82 17.07
CA SER A 368 -0.46 -3.43 16.29
C SER A 368 -0.39 -1.94 16.02
N ALA A 369 -0.62 -1.52 14.79
CA ALA A 369 -0.64 -0.12 14.37
C ALA A 369 -1.85 0.14 13.46
N SER A 370 -2.36 1.37 13.51
CA SER A 370 -3.42 1.89 12.64
C SER A 370 -2.92 3.22 12.09
N ALA A 371 -2.88 3.34 10.76
CA ALA A 371 -2.48 4.55 10.07
C ALA A 371 -3.55 5.00 9.06
N ILE A 372 -3.52 6.26 8.68
CA ILE A 372 -4.24 6.81 7.53
C ILE A 372 -3.19 7.02 6.44
N PHE A 373 -3.37 6.34 5.31
CA PHE A 373 -2.52 6.44 4.13
C PHE A 373 -3.17 7.43 3.15
N GLN A 374 -2.42 8.44 2.68
CA GLN A 374 -2.89 9.34 1.63
C GLN A 374 -2.96 8.60 0.28
N ASN A 375 -3.95 8.90 -0.56
CA ASN A 375 -4.13 8.25 -1.86
C ASN A 375 -3.06 8.75 -2.85
N PRO A 376 -2.04 7.94 -3.24
CA PRO A 376 -1.04 8.34 -4.23
C PRO A 376 -1.60 8.74 -5.60
N LEU A 377 -2.86 8.39 -5.90
CA LEU A 377 -3.52 8.73 -7.15
C LEU A 377 -4.45 9.95 -7.06
N ALA A 378 -4.52 10.63 -5.90
CA ALA A 378 -5.31 11.86 -5.74
C ALA A 378 -4.84 12.96 -6.72
N ASP A 379 -3.55 13.24 -6.78
CA ASP A 379 -2.99 14.28 -7.68
C ASP A 379 -2.97 13.85 -9.17
N ALA A 380 -3.25 12.57 -9.46
CA ALA A 380 -3.40 12.08 -10.84
C ALA A 380 -4.78 12.40 -11.45
N GLN A 381 -5.68 13.05 -10.69
CA GLN A 381 -6.99 13.50 -11.15
C GLN A 381 -6.88 14.36 -12.42
N GLY A 382 -7.48 13.87 -13.51
CA GLY A 382 -7.45 14.51 -14.83
C GLY A 382 -6.47 13.88 -15.84
N ARG A 383 -5.48 13.10 -15.38
CA ARG A 383 -4.67 12.20 -16.26
C ARG A 383 -5.18 10.77 -16.23
N LEU A 384 -5.61 10.29 -15.06
CA LEU A 384 -6.25 8.98 -14.88
C LEU A 384 -7.75 9.17 -14.59
N PRO A 385 -8.61 8.22 -15.01
CA PRO A 385 -10.00 8.19 -14.56
C PRO A 385 -10.06 7.96 -13.05
N VAL A 386 -11.07 8.55 -12.42
CA VAL A 386 -11.37 8.40 -10.99
C VAL A 386 -11.81 6.95 -10.74
N VAL A 387 -10.92 6.12 -10.19
CA VAL A 387 -11.11 4.67 -10.01
C VAL A 387 -10.87 4.29 -8.55
N ALA A 388 -11.86 3.62 -7.95
CA ALA A 388 -11.69 2.99 -6.65
C ALA A 388 -10.68 1.84 -6.76
N TRP A 389 -9.68 1.81 -5.89
CA TRP A 389 -8.62 0.81 -5.89
C TRP A 389 -8.26 0.38 -4.47
N GLY A 390 -7.59 -0.76 -4.32
CA GLY A 390 -7.21 -1.25 -3.01
C GLY A 390 -6.56 -2.62 -3.07
N VAL A 391 -6.12 -3.10 -1.90
CA VAL A 391 -5.54 -4.42 -1.73
C VAL A 391 -6.54 -5.27 -0.93
N PRO A 392 -7.29 -6.19 -1.58
CA PRO A 392 -8.33 -6.97 -0.91
C PRO A 392 -7.80 -8.14 -0.06
N PHE A 393 -6.48 -8.35 -0.05
CA PHE A 393 -5.81 -9.41 0.70
C PHE A 393 -4.84 -8.83 1.74
N ARG A 394 -4.43 -9.67 2.69
CA ARG A 394 -3.41 -9.30 3.69
C ARG A 394 -2.04 -9.32 3.03
N LEU A 395 -1.24 -8.25 3.19
CA LEU A 395 0.14 -8.22 2.70
C LEU A 395 1.10 -8.74 3.78
N PRO A 396 1.74 -9.90 3.60
CA PRO A 396 2.82 -10.34 4.48
C PRO A 396 4.10 -9.56 4.15
N ILE A 397 4.71 -8.98 5.18
CA ILE A 397 5.96 -8.21 5.09
C ILE A 397 6.94 -8.84 6.09
N SER A 398 8.15 -9.16 5.65
CA SER A 398 9.22 -9.65 6.52
C SER A 398 10.34 -8.61 6.61
N VAL A 399 10.67 -8.19 7.83
CA VAL A 399 11.79 -7.28 8.08
C VAL A 399 13.03 -8.13 8.36
N HIS A 400 14.09 -7.90 7.58
CA HIS A 400 15.36 -8.59 7.71
C HIS A 400 16.48 -7.62 8.07
N LEU A 401 17.42 -8.06 8.90
CA LEU A 401 18.64 -7.35 9.23
C LEU A 401 19.80 -7.95 8.41
N PRO A 402 20.52 -7.15 7.61
CA PRO A 402 21.72 -7.63 6.93
C PRO A 402 22.80 -7.96 7.95
N LEU A 403 23.45 -9.10 7.77
CA LEU A 403 24.62 -9.49 8.54
C LEU A 403 25.88 -8.87 7.93
N PRO A 404 26.80 -8.30 8.73
CA PRO A 404 28.09 -7.86 8.22
C PRO A 404 28.86 -9.06 7.65
N PRO A 405 29.53 -8.92 6.49
CA PRO A 405 30.24 -10.02 5.85
C PRO A 405 31.37 -10.52 6.76
N LEU A 406 31.25 -11.78 7.22
CA LEU A 406 32.27 -12.39 8.06
C LEU A 406 33.45 -12.86 7.18
N PRO A 407 34.72 -12.64 7.60
CA PRO A 407 35.90 -12.95 6.78
C PRO A 407 36.12 -14.45 6.50
N GLN A 408 35.25 -15.33 7.01
CA GLN A 408 35.21 -16.77 6.70
C GLN A 408 33.77 -17.26 6.44
N GLN A 409 32.91 -16.42 5.85
CA GLN A 409 31.52 -16.79 5.56
C GLN A 409 31.48 -17.90 4.48
N LYS A 410 31.07 -19.11 4.89
CA LYS A 410 30.93 -20.26 4.00
C LYS A 410 29.91 -19.95 2.89
N PRO A 411 30.18 -20.31 1.61
CA PRO A 411 29.22 -20.11 0.53
C PRO A 411 27.86 -20.74 0.87
N GLY A 412 26.79 -19.95 0.81
CA GLY A 412 25.43 -20.37 1.18
C GLY A 412 25.04 -20.17 2.65
N ALA A 413 25.89 -19.58 3.50
CA ALA A 413 25.46 -19.08 4.80
C ALA A 413 24.50 -17.88 4.62
N PRO A 414 23.42 -17.76 5.42
CA PRO A 414 22.47 -16.66 5.29
C PRO A 414 23.16 -15.31 5.49
N THR A 415 22.90 -14.37 4.58
CA THR A 415 23.38 -12.98 4.63
C THR A 415 22.46 -12.06 5.42
N GLU A 416 21.29 -12.56 5.82
CA GLU A 416 20.20 -11.80 6.39
C GLU A 416 19.51 -12.60 7.51
N ILE A 417 18.99 -11.91 8.52
CA ILE A 417 18.25 -12.49 9.63
C ILE A 417 16.86 -11.84 9.71
N ALA A 418 15.80 -12.64 9.69
CA ALA A 418 14.45 -12.14 9.91
C ALA A 418 14.26 -11.63 11.35
N LEU A 419 13.95 -10.34 11.50
CA LEU A 419 13.65 -9.69 12.79
C LEU A 419 12.16 -9.72 13.12
N ALA A 420 11.31 -9.46 12.12
CA ALA A 420 9.87 -9.30 12.32
C ALA A 420 9.06 -9.86 11.16
N LYS A 421 7.88 -10.39 11.47
CA LYS A 421 6.84 -10.73 10.52
C LYS A 421 5.65 -9.83 10.75
N ILE A 422 5.35 -9.01 9.75
CA ILE A 422 4.30 -8.00 9.74
C ILE A 422 3.24 -8.43 8.73
N SER A 423 1.98 -8.05 8.97
CA SER A 423 0.87 -8.26 8.07
C SER A 423 -0.05 -7.04 8.07
N SER A 424 -0.39 -6.52 6.89
CA SER A 424 -1.50 -5.58 6.77
C SER A 424 -2.84 -6.30 6.75
N LEU A 425 -3.90 -5.63 7.19
CA LEU A 425 -5.26 -5.98 6.78
C LEU A 425 -5.54 -5.44 5.36
N PRO A 426 -6.58 -5.95 4.68
CA PRO A 426 -7.07 -5.36 3.42
C PRO A 426 -7.45 -3.90 3.60
N PHE A 427 -7.17 -3.07 2.60
CA PHE A 427 -7.48 -1.63 2.60
C PHE A 427 -7.92 -1.17 1.21
N PHE A 428 -8.75 -0.13 1.16
CA PHE A 428 -9.37 0.36 -0.07
C PHE A 428 -9.48 1.89 -0.07
N PHE A 429 -9.20 2.48 -1.22
CA PHE A 429 -9.53 3.85 -1.59
C PHE A 429 -10.82 3.83 -2.41
N PRO A 430 -11.96 4.28 -1.85
CA PRO A 430 -13.10 4.74 -2.64
C PRO A 430 -12.69 5.67 -3.79
N ALA A 431 -13.53 5.74 -4.83
CA ALA A 431 -13.22 6.48 -6.05
C ALA A 431 -12.86 7.96 -5.76
N GLU A 432 -13.56 8.59 -4.81
CA GLU A 432 -13.43 10.01 -4.47
C GLU A 432 -12.69 10.24 -3.13
N SER A 433 -11.96 9.25 -2.60
CA SER A 433 -11.23 9.39 -1.33
C SER A 433 -9.75 9.72 -1.52
N ASP A 434 -9.30 10.79 -0.88
CA ASP A 434 -7.88 11.16 -0.81
C ASP A 434 -7.11 10.40 0.28
N SER A 435 -7.76 9.50 1.03
CA SER A 435 -7.09 8.65 2.03
C SER A 435 -7.83 7.34 2.33
N ALA A 436 -7.11 6.37 2.89
CA ALA A 436 -7.64 5.09 3.37
C ALA A 436 -7.02 4.71 4.72
N LYS A 437 -7.79 3.96 5.53
CA LYS A 437 -7.29 3.40 6.79
C LYS A 437 -6.51 2.11 6.53
N LEU A 438 -5.30 2.03 7.08
CA LEU A 438 -4.40 0.88 7.02
C LEU A 438 -4.15 0.33 8.43
N ASP A 439 -4.68 -0.85 8.71
CA ASP A 439 -4.41 -1.57 9.95
C ASP A 439 -3.29 -2.60 9.73
N ILE A 440 -2.31 -2.60 10.62
CA ILE A 440 -1.09 -3.41 10.55
C ILE A 440 -0.92 -4.19 11.86
N SER A 441 -0.54 -5.46 11.75
CA SER A 441 -0.20 -6.29 12.92
C SER A 441 1.00 -7.17 12.62
N GLY A 442 1.93 -7.29 13.57
CA GLY A 442 3.14 -8.09 13.41
C GLY A 442 3.70 -8.59 14.73
N HIS A 443 4.69 -9.47 14.64
CA HIS A 443 5.44 -9.99 15.78
C HIS A 443 6.93 -10.08 15.44
N LEU A 444 7.77 -9.91 16.46
CA LEU A 444 9.19 -10.17 16.36
C LEU A 444 9.44 -11.69 16.30
N VAL A 445 10.45 -12.10 15.55
CA VAL A 445 10.85 -13.50 15.41
C VAL A 445 11.75 -13.88 16.60
N PRO A 446 11.48 -14.97 17.34
CA PRO A 446 12.31 -15.39 18.46
C PRO A 446 13.78 -15.62 18.07
N ALA A 447 14.69 -15.09 18.89
CA ALA A 447 16.13 -15.25 18.71
C ALA A 447 16.60 -16.71 18.78
N GLY A 448 15.85 -17.60 19.45
CA GLY A 448 16.22 -19.00 19.68
C GLY A 448 16.44 -19.83 18.41
N ASN A 449 15.82 -19.45 17.28
CA ASN A 449 16.02 -20.12 15.98
C ASN A 449 17.36 -19.75 15.30
N LEU A 450 18.15 -18.85 15.89
CA LEU A 450 19.38 -18.30 15.28
C LEU A 450 20.65 -18.66 16.05
N THR A 451 20.52 -19.13 17.29
CA THR A 451 21.58 -19.89 17.94
C THR A 451 21.62 -21.29 17.33
N LEU A 452 22.62 -21.55 16.49
CA LEU A 452 23.03 -22.92 16.13
C LEU A 452 23.10 -23.76 17.41
N PRO A 453 22.61 -25.02 17.41
CA PRO A 453 22.64 -25.86 18.61
C PRO A 453 24.07 -25.92 19.14
N ALA A 454 24.28 -25.44 20.37
CA ALA A 454 25.58 -25.45 21.01
C ALA A 454 25.98 -26.91 21.30
N THR A 455 26.63 -27.56 20.33
CA THR A 455 27.13 -28.94 20.40
C THR A 455 28.33 -29.09 21.33
N ARG A 456 28.68 -28.03 22.08
CA ARG A 456 29.75 -28.04 23.07
C ARG A 456 29.13 -28.14 24.48
N PRO A 457 29.48 -29.16 25.29
CA PRO A 457 29.00 -29.25 26.66
C PRO A 457 29.49 -28.03 27.47
N PRO A 458 28.79 -27.67 28.55
CA PRO A 458 29.16 -26.53 29.40
C PRO A 458 30.52 -26.80 30.06
N THR A 459 31.56 -26.14 29.55
CA THR A 459 32.88 -26.10 30.19
C THR A 459 32.73 -25.38 31.55
N PRO A 460 33.26 -25.93 32.66
CA PRO A 460 33.15 -25.27 33.96
C PRO A 460 33.79 -23.87 33.93
N PRO A 461 33.29 -22.92 34.76
CA PRO A 461 33.81 -21.56 34.77
C PRO A 461 35.30 -21.55 35.15
N PRO A 462 36.14 -20.72 34.49
CA PRO A 462 37.54 -20.56 34.88
C PRO A 462 37.61 -19.98 36.30
N LYS A 463 38.50 -20.51 37.13
CA LYS A 463 38.62 -20.15 38.56
C LYS A 463 39.42 -18.88 38.83
N ASP A 464 40.08 -18.32 37.81
CA ASP A 464 41.07 -17.26 37.98
C ASP A 464 40.51 -15.94 37.44
N GLY A 465 40.45 -14.93 38.31
CA GLY A 465 39.70 -13.67 38.12
C GLY A 465 40.26 -12.68 37.09
N ALA A 466 40.92 -13.15 36.04
CA ALA A 466 41.30 -12.33 34.91
C ALA A 466 40.13 -12.25 33.92
N PHE A 467 39.43 -11.11 33.86
CA PHE A 467 38.51 -10.84 32.78
C PHE A 467 39.27 -10.76 31.46
N SER A 468 39.22 -11.84 30.69
CA SER A 468 39.23 -11.72 29.24
C SER A 468 38.19 -10.69 28.86
N THR A 469 38.59 -9.66 28.12
CA THR A 469 37.65 -8.87 27.32
C THR A 469 36.81 -9.87 26.54
N LEU A 470 35.52 -9.96 26.87
CA LEU A 470 34.60 -10.89 26.22
C LEU A 470 34.60 -10.52 24.74
N ASN A 471 35.29 -11.33 23.94
CA ASN A 471 35.45 -11.04 22.52
C ASN A 471 34.05 -10.92 21.96
N SER A 472 33.75 -9.80 21.30
CA SER A 472 32.45 -9.51 20.70
C SER A 472 32.00 -10.57 19.67
N ASN A 473 32.87 -11.53 19.35
CA ASN A 473 32.61 -12.71 18.53
C ASN A 473 31.84 -13.84 19.24
N ASP A 474 31.74 -13.84 20.59
CA ASP A 474 30.99 -14.87 21.34
C ASP A 474 29.51 -14.49 21.59
N GLN A 475 29.10 -13.26 21.27
CA GLN A 475 27.67 -12.92 21.21
C GLN A 475 27.03 -13.54 19.95
N PRO A 476 25.81 -14.12 20.03
CA PRO A 476 25.12 -14.61 18.86
C PRO A 476 24.88 -13.47 17.84
N PRO A 477 24.91 -13.74 16.52
CA PRO A 477 24.95 -12.68 15.50
C PRO A 477 23.80 -11.66 15.60
N LEU A 478 22.60 -12.15 15.97
CA LEU A 478 21.43 -11.31 16.20
C LEU A 478 21.63 -10.34 17.37
N SER A 479 22.10 -10.78 18.54
CA SER A 479 22.18 -9.89 19.72
C SER A 479 23.23 -8.80 19.48
N ARG A 480 24.33 -9.11 18.81
CA ARG A 480 25.36 -8.13 18.42
C ARG A 480 24.82 -7.09 17.43
N ALA A 481 24.09 -7.53 16.41
CA ALA A 481 23.54 -6.65 15.38
C ALA A 481 22.37 -5.79 15.93
N LEU A 482 21.51 -6.36 16.77
CA LEU A 482 20.39 -5.67 17.41
C LEU A 482 20.86 -4.71 18.52
N SER A 483 21.85 -5.10 19.34
CA SER A 483 22.47 -4.20 20.32
C SER A 483 23.11 -2.99 19.63
N ARG A 484 23.82 -3.19 18.51
CA ARG A 484 24.38 -2.09 17.71
C ARG A 484 23.29 -1.19 17.10
N PHE A 485 22.18 -1.76 16.63
CA PHE A 485 21.04 -0.99 16.10
C PHE A 485 20.38 -0.14 17.20
N VAL A 486 20.05 -0.75 18.35
CA VAL A 486 19.40 -0.08 19.49
C VAL A 486 20.31 0.99 20.10
N ALA A 487 21.60 0.71 20.29
CA ALA A 487 22.55 1.69 20.79
C ALA A 487 22.68 2.90 19.85
N ARG A 488 22.77 2.68 18.53
CA ARG A 488 22.78 3.77 17.54
C ARG A 488 21.50 4.60 17.59
N TYR A 489 20.33 3.95 17.62
CA TYR A 489 19.02 4.62 17.72
C TYR A 489 18.91 5.48 18.99
N LEU A 490 19.24 4.92 20.16
CA LEU A 490 19.21 5.66 21.44
C LEU A 490 20.25 6.80 21.49
N SER A 491 21.38 6.66 20.78
CA SER A 491 22.39 7.72 20.66
C SER A 491 22.07 8.80 19.61
N GLY A 492 20.92 8.72 18.92
CA GLY A 492 20.55 9.65 17.83
C GLY A 492 21.46 9.58 16.60
N ARG A 493 22.27 8.53 16.44
CA ARG A 493 23.24 8.40 15.35
C ARG A 493 22.61 7.69 14.15
N PRO A 494 22.78 8.19 12.90
CA PRO A 494 22.25 7.55 11.72
C PRO A 494 22.84 6.14 11.51
N ASN A 495 22.07 5.26 10.90
CA ASN A 495 22.56 3.96 10.43
C ASN A 495 22.97 4.08 8.96
N ASP A 496 24.24 3.77 8.69
CA ASP A 496 24.77 3.70 7.33
C ASP A 496 24.08 2.59 6.50
N ASP A 497 23.93 2.87 5.20
CA ASP A 497 23.35 2.08 4.11
C ASP A 497 21.81 1.95 4.00
N GLN A 498 21.29 2.53 2.90
CA GLN A 498 19.91 2.50 2.40
C GLN A 498 18.81 2.68 3.45
N THR A 499 18.81 3.85 4.09
CA THR A 499 17.68 4.34 4.87
C THR A 499 16.48 4.67 3.98
N PHE A 500 15.38 3.91 4.15
CA PHE A 500 14.09 4.60 4.16
C PHE A 500 14.08 5.45 5.43
N HIS A 501 14.09 6.78 5.28
CA HIS A 501 13.79 7.67 6.39
C HIS A 501 12.30 7.51 6.72
N VAL A 502 12.01 6.53 7.58
CA VAL A 502 10.76 6.51 8.32
C VAL A 502 11.07 7.22 9.62
N GLU A 503 10.63 8.46 9.75
CA GLU A 503 10.45 9.07 11.07
C GLU A 503 9.38 8.26 11.81
N VAL A 504 9.84 7.22 12.51
CA VAL A 504 9.05 6.59 13.56
C VAL A 504 8.78 7.71 14.56
N PRO A 505 7.51 7.98 14.96
CA PRO A 505 7.20 9.00 15.96
C PRO A 505 7.67 8.52 17.33
N GLY A 506 8.98 8.63 17.55
CA GLY A 506 9.59 8.74 18.86
C GLY A 506 9.23 10.08 19.46
N THR A 507 9.21 10.15 20.78
CA THR A 507 9.20 11.43 21.48
C THR A 507 10.50 12.16 21.15
N ASN A 508 10.43 13.46 20.83
CA ASN A 508 11.64 14.30 20.68
C ASN A 508 12.43 14.39 22.00
N GLU A 509 11.76 14.11 23.12
CA GLU A 509 12.36 13.83 24.42
C GLU A 509 12.99 12.43 24.42
N THR A 510 14.28 12.34 24.76
CA THR A 510 14.90 11.07 25.16
C THR A 510 14.14 10.50 26.36
N PRO A 511 13.50 9.33 26.25
CA PRO A 511 12.68 8.83 27.35
C PRO A 511 13.55 8.45 28.54
N ASP A 512 13.31 9.10 29.68
CA ASP A 512 13.83 8.76 31.00
C ASP A 512 13.43 7.32 31.39
N PHE A 513 14.17 6.33 30.90
CA PHE A 513 13.87 4.91 31.14
C PHE A 513 13.93 4.56 32.64
N PHE A 514 14.71 5.31 33.41
CA PHE A 514 14.77 5.25 34.86
C PHE A 514 14.41 6.62 35.46
N LYS A 515 13.32 6.68 36.24
CA LYS A 515 13.00 7.82 37.12
C LYS A 515 13.26 7.47 38.58
N ASN A 516 13.30 8.50 39.43
CA ASN A 516 13.39 8.37 40.89
C ASN A 516 14.59 7.51 41.38
N LEU A 517 15.68 7.47 40.60
CA LEU A 517 16.84 6.64 40.90
C LEU A 517 17.56 7.19 42.13
N ARG A 518 17.62 6.37 43.18
CA ARG A 518 18.19 6.71 44.49
C ARG A 518 19.08 5.59 44.99
N MET A 519 19.97 5.94 45.92
CA MET A 519 20.75 4.96 46.65
C MET A 519 20.31 4.90 48.10
N GLU A 520 20.11 3.67 48.56
CA GLU A 520 19.72 3.31 49.91
C GLU A 520 20.90 2.66 50.64
N ASP A 521 20.96 2.87 51.96
CA ASP A 521 21.84 2.16 52.90
C ASP A 521 23.35 2.26 52.63
N MET A 522 23.78 3.34 51.96
CA MET A 522 25.16 3.50 51.53
C MET A 522 26.14 3.70 52.70
N LYS A 523 27.25 2.97 52.64
CA LYS A 523 28.36 2.99 53.59
C LYS A 523 29.67 3.10 52.82
N ILE A 524 30.48 4.10 53.16
CA ILE A 524 31.81 4.30 52.58
C ILE A 524 32.87 3.88 53.61
N ARG A 525 33.85 3.09 53.17
CA ARG A 525 35.02 2.67 53.94
C ARG A 525 36.28 3.11 53.21
N LEU A 526 37.37 3.31 53.93
CA LEU A 526 38.69 3.53 53.32
C LEU A 526 39.13 2.22 52.63
N GLY A 527 39.50 2.31 51.36
CA GLY A 527 40.21 1.23 50.67
C GLY A 527 41.69 1.26 51.04
N GLY A 528 42.36 0.11 50.98
CA GLY A 528 43.74 -0.05 51.48
C GLY A 528 43.99 -1.31 52.33
N GLY A 529 43.17 -2.35 52.18
CA GLY A 529 43.60 -3.73 52.47
C GLY A 529 44.34 -4.33 51.27
N ASP A 530 45.13 -5.38 51.49
CA ASP A 530 46.12 -5.94 50.54
C ASP A 530 45.60 -6.26 49.12
N ASP A 531 44.29 -6.43 48.92
CA ASP A 531 43.69 -6.90 47.67
C ASP A 531 43.03 -5.81 46.79
N SER A 532 43.02 -4.52 47.17
CA SER A 532 42.30 -3.49 46.38
C SER A 532 43.03 -2.15 46.20
N ASN A 533 43.24 -1.74 44.95
CA ASN A 533 43.84 -0.45 44.52
C ASN A 533 42.86 0.75 44.56
N ALA A 534 41.73 0.65 45.26
CA ALA A 534 40.75 1.74 45.35
C ALA A 534 40.99 2.58 46.61
N ASP A 535 40.87 3.91 46.52
CA ASP A 535 41.02 4.81 47.68
C ASP A 535 39.86 4.63 48.68
N LEU A 536 38.67 4.30 48.16
CA LEU A 536 37.42 4.18 48.90
C LEU A 536 36.64 2.97 48.39
N LEU A 537 35.91 2.32 49.30
CA LEU A 537 34.99 1.22 49.01
C LEU A 537 33.59 1.63 49.45
N ALA A 538 32.60 1.48 48.56
CA ALA A 538 31.19 1.75 48.85
C ALA A 538 30.38 0.47 48.87
N THR A 539 29.56 0.29 49.90
CA THR A 539 28.51 -0.73 49.98
C THR A 539 27.16 -0.01 50.01
N GLY A 540 26.14 -0.52 49.33
CA GLY A 540 24.81 0.10 49.30
C GLY A 540 23.84 -0.63 48.37
N LYS A 541 22.70 0.00 48.12
CA LYS A 541 21.65 -0.51 47.25
C LYS A 541 21.16 0.60 46.32
N VAL A 542 21.06 0.33 45.02
CA VAL A 542 20.44 1.22 44.03
C VAL A 542 18.98 0.79 43.87
N VAL A 543 18.06 1.76 43.90
CA VAL A 543 16.65 1.56 43.57
C VAL A 543 16.24 2.61 42.54
N GLY A 544 15.69 2.18 41.41
CA GLY A 544 15.13 3.06 40.39
C GLY A 544 13.77 2.57 39.91
N GLU A 545 12.94 3.50 39.43
CA GLU A 545 11.64 3.21 38.82
C GLU A 545 11.80 3.14 37.29
N VAL A 546 11.45 2.01 36.68
CA VAL A 546 11.44 1.85 35.22
C VAL A 546 10.18 2.49 34.67
N VAL A 547 10.35 3.56 33.89
CA VAL A 547 9.24 4.28 33.25
C VAL A 547 9.25 3.94 31.76
N LEU A 548 8.25 3.17 31.36
CA LEU A 548 8.02 2.86 29.95
C LEU A 548 7.08 3.88 29.30
N PRO A 549 7.30 4.26 28.02
CA PRO A 549 6.34 5.01 27.23
C PRO A 549 4.95 4.36 27.23
N ASP A 550 3.89 5.14 27.07
CA ASP A 550 2.50 4.68 27.13
C ASP A 550 2.21 3.48 26.21
N ALA A 551 2.75 3.51 24.99
CA ALA A 551 2.61 2.42 24.03
C ALA A 551 3.32 1.11 24.43
N ALA A 552 4.30 1.18 25.34
CA ALA A 552 5.10 0.07 25.85
C ALA A 552 4.71 -0.36 27.28
N LYS A 553 3.83 0.36 28.00
CA LYS A 553 3.39 0.02 29.37
C LYS A 553 2.89 -1.43 29.53
N LYS A 554 2.36 -2.05 28.47
CA LYS A 554 1.93 -3.46 28.47
C LYS A 554 3.09 -4.46 28.60
N LEU A 555 4.31 -4.09 28.19
CA LEU A 555 5.52 -4.89 28.32
C LEU A 555 6.14 -4.85 29.73
N ALA A 556 5.65 -3.98 30.63
CA ALA A 556 6.24 -3.82 31.96
C ALA A 556 6.33 -5.12 32.78
N LYS A 557 5.46 -6.10 32.51
CA LYS A 557 5.47 -7.43 33.15
C LYS A 557 6.52 -8.40 32.60
N GLY A 558 7.02 -8.16 31.39
CA GLY A 558 8.01 -9.01 30.72
C GLY A 558 9.44 -8.49 30.78
N ILE A 559 9.68 -7.37 31.48
CA ILE A 559 11.00 -6.76 31.68
C ILE A 559 11.57 -7.18 33.04
N ASP A 560 12.55 -8.08 33.02
CA ASP A 560 13.29 -8.54 34.20
C ASP A 560 14.75 -8.07 34.14
N ALA A 561 15.11 -7.05 34.91
CA ALA A 561 16.48 -6.54 34.98
C ALA A 561 17.32 -7.47 35.87
N LYS A 562 18.19 -8.26 35.24
CA LYS A 562 19.01 -9.28 35.91
C LYS A 562 20.33 -8.74 36.42
N VAL A 563 20.93 -7.81 35.69
CA VAL A 563 22.29 -7.32 35.95
C VAL A 563 22.40 -5.83 35.60
N ILE A 564 23.08 -5.05 36.44
CA ILE A 564 23.39 -3.63 36.21
C ILE A 564 24.88 -3.39 36.39
N TRP A 565 25.51 -2.63 35.49
CA TRP A 565 26.93 -2.31 35.54
C TRP A 565 27.17 -0.81 35.32
N PRO A 566 27.22 -0.01 36.39
CA PRO A 566 27.35 1.44 36.31
C PRO A 566 28.81 1.89 36.15
N ASP A 567 28.99 2.98 35.43
CA ASP A 567 30.22 3.76 35.34
C ASP A 567 29.83 5.23 35.53
N VAL A 568 29.98 5.73 36.76
CA VAL A 568 29.43 7.03 37.19
C VAL A 568 30.44 7.91 37.92
N LEU A 569 30.32 9.22 37.73
CA LEU A 569 31.03 10.25 38.49
C LEU A 569 30.19 10.65 39.70
N VAL A 570 30.86 10.95 40.82
CA VAL A 570 30.24 11.39 42.08
C VAL A 570 30.57 12.86 42.33
N TYR A 571 29.55 13.65 42.65
CA TYR A 571 29.58 15.11 42.71
C TYR A 571 29.31 15.64 44.13
N ASP A 572 30.01 16.71 44.50
CA ASP A 572 29.74 17.51 45.71
C ASP A 572 28.56 18.47 45.48
N GLY A 573 27.36 18.04 45.89
CA GLY A 573 26.12 18.82 45.75
C GLY A 573 25.17 18.29 44.67
N GLU A 574 24.52 19.21 43.96
CA GLU A 574 23.59 18.92 42.87
C GLU A 574 24.33 18.69 41.56
N LEU A 575 23.66 18.00 40.62
CA LEU A 575 24.18 17.82 39.28
C LEU A 575 24.24 19.17 38.56
N PRO A 576 25.21 19.37 37.64
CA PRO A 576 25.14 20.48 36.70
C PRO A 576 23.80 20.41 35.94
N PRO A 577 23.06 21.52 35.76
CA PRO A 577 21.84 21.50 34.97
C PRO A 577 22.16 21.03 33.55
N HIS A 578 21.35 20.11 33.01
CA HIS A 578 21.52 19.65 31.63
C HIS A 578 21.21 20.78 30.67
N PRO A 579 21.96 20.92 29.56
CA PRO A 579 21.63 21.90 28.51
C PRO A 579 20.28 21.62 27.82
N TYR A 580 19.64 20.49 28.11
CA TYR A 580 18.34 20.06 27.59
C TYR A 580 17.22 20.00 28.64
N SER A 581 17.51 20.26 29.94
CA SER A 581 16.50 20.25 31.01
C SER A 581 16.03 21.66 31.40
N ALA A 582 16.04 22.58 30.43
CA ALA A 582 15.42 23.89 30.59
C ALA A 582 13.94 23.75 30.22
N ASP A 583 13.10 23.46 31.21
CA ASP A 583 11.65 23.56 31.07
C ASP A 583 11.29 24.95 30.54
N GLU A 584 10.57 25.05 29.42
CA GLU A 584 10.26 26.33 28.73
C GLU A 584 9.28 27.25 29.50
N GLU A 585 8.92 26.93 30.76
CA GLU A 585 7.84 27.61 31.48
C GLU A 585 8.25 28.93 32.18
N ASP A 586 9.54 29.24 32.35
CA ASP A 586 10.01 30.41 33.13
C ASP A 586 10.80 31.48 32.32
N ALA A 587 10.53 31.60 31.01
CA ALA A 587 11.11 32.62 30.14
C ALA A 587 10.29 33.93 30.07
N LEU A 588 9.94 34.53 31.22
CA LEU A 588 9.29 35.85 31.28
C LEU A 588 10.20 36.96 31.80
N SER A 589 10.44 37.95 30.93
CA SER A 589 10.99 39.29 31.20
C SER A 589 12.40 39.41 31.80
N VAL A 590 13.41 39.60 30.93
CA VAL A 590 14.59 40.43 31.24
C VAL A 590 14.93 41.31 30.02
N ASP A 591 14.23 42.43 29.88
CA ASP A 591 14.58 43.50 28.92
C ASP A 591 15.08 44.75 29.68
N GLU A 592 15.81 44.54 30.78
CA GLU A 592 16.40 45.61 31.58
C GLU A 592 17.61 45.11 32.41
N LEU A 593 18.83 45.18 31.86
CA LEU A 593 20.05 45.65 32.58
C LEU A 593 21.31 45.69 31.65
N ALA A 594 21.27 46.50 30.60
CA ALA A 594 22.45 46.79 29.78
C ALA A 594 23.07 48.17 30.13
N SER A 595 23.66 48.33 31.32
CA SER A 595 24.65 49.41 31.60
C SER A 595 25.30 49.34 32.98
N THR A 596 26.35 48.52 33.14
CA THR A 596 27.51 48.89 33.97
C THR A 596 28.72 48.02 33.60
N ALA A 597 29.87 48.67 33.35
CA ALA A 597 31.16 48.01 33.12
C ALA A 597 31.77 47.55 34.47
N ALA A 598 32.81 46.72 34.56
CA ALA A 598 33.75 46.18 33.55
C ALA A 598 34.36 44.84 34.06
N ASP A 599 35.24 44.23 33.25
CA ASP A 599 36.17 43.14 33.60
C ASP A 599 35.60 41.81 34.15
N GLN A 600 35.25 40.90 33.23
CA GLN A 600 36.04 39.65 33.04
C GLN A 600 35.61 38.82 31.79
N LEU A 601 36.57 38.62 30.89
CA LEU A 601 36.76 37.55 29.88
C LEU A 601 35.56 36.70 29.36
N PRO A 602 35.29 36.69 28.04
CA PRO A 602 34.44 35.69 27.41
C PRO A 602 35.22 34.42 27.00
N LEU A 603 34.96 33.32 27.71
CA LEU A 603 34.99 31.95 27.17
C LEU A 603 33.52 31.53 27.07
N PHE A 604 32.92 31.21 25.92
CA PHE A 604 33.48 30.72 24.66
C PHE A 604 32.85 31.45 23.46
N ALA A 605 33.68 31.94 22.53
CA ALA A 605 33.24 32.32 21.19
C ALA A 605 33.75 31.27 20.21
N SER A 606 32.83 30.63 19.49
CA SER A 606 33.14 29.66 18.44
C SER A 606 33.90 30.34 17.29
N SER A 607 35.10 29.86 17.01
CA SER A 607 35.83 30.20 15.79
C SER A 607 36.18 28.90 15.06
N ALA A 608 35.86 28.85 13.77
CA ALA A 608 36.07 27.68 12.94
C ALA A 608 37.56 27.51 12.63
N ALA A 609 38.16 26.45 13.17
CA ALA A 609 39.44 25.92 12.71
C ALA A 609 39.41 24.39 12.83
N SER A 610 39.91 23.72 11.81
CA SER A 610 39.85 22.28 11.62
C SER A 610 40.78 21.50 12.57
N THR A 611 40.19 20.63 13.40
CA THR A 611 40.80 19.35 13.82
C THR A 611 39.69 18.37 14.22
N ASP A 612 39.57 17.29 13.45
CA ASP A 612 39.33 15.88 13.81
C ASP A 612 38.82 15.49 15.23
N ASP A 613 37.86 16.22 15.82
CA ASP A 613 37.18 15.84 17.07
C ASP A 613 36.12 14.74 16.84
N SER A 614 36.56 13.61 16.28
CA SER A 614 35.86 12.35 16.52
C SER A 614 36.14 11.88 17.96
N ASP A 615 35.08 11.60 18.71
CA ASP A 615 35.08 11.00 20.06
C ASP A 615 35.03 11.93 21.29
N SER A 616 34.17 12.96 21.26
CA SER A 616 33.71 13.66 22.48
C SER A 616 32.75 12.85 23.37
N THR A 617 32.38 11.63 22.95
CA THR A 617 31.50 10.71 23.69
C THR A 617 32.23 9.79 24.69
N ALA A 618 33.55 9.82 24.74
CA ALA A 618 34.33 9.02 25.66
C ALA A 618 34.00 9.35 27.14
N TYR A 619 33.38 8.41 27.84
CA TYR A 619 33.11 8.52 29.28
C TYR A 619 34.35 8.08 30.11
N PRO A 620 34.84 8.89 31.07
CA PRO A 620 34.22 10.07 31.66
C PRO A 620 34.51 11.34 30.85
N PRO A 621 33.60 12.33 30.85
CA PRO A 621 33.71 13.55 30.05
C PRO A 621 35.02 14.30 30.32
N SER A 622 35.66 14.75 29.23
CA SER A 622 36.86 15.58 29.24
C SER A 622 36.52 17.00 28.75
N PRO A 623 36.77 18.06 29.54
CA PRO A 623 37.34 18.06 30.88
C PRO A 623 36.35 17.61 31.96
N VAL A 624 36.88 16.92 32.99
CA VAL A 624 36.09 16.44 34.13
C VAL A 624 35.38 17.60 34.86
N PRO A 625 34.05 17.53 35.12
CA PRO A 625 33.28 18.57 35.80
C PRO A 625 33.90 19.06 37.12
N ARG A 626 33.76 20.37 37.41
CA ARG A 626 34.40 21.03 38.55
C ARG A 626 34.01 20.46 39.92
N ASN A 627 32.78 19.96 40.06
CA ASN A 627 32.22 19.45 41.31
C ASN A 627 32.36 17.92 41.45
N ALA A 628 32.81 17.22 40.41
CA ALA A 628 33.05 15.77 40.48
C ALA A 628 34.36 15.48 41.22
N PHE A 629 34.32 14.53 42.15
CA PHE A 629 35.49 14.16 42.98
C PHE A 629 35.89 12.68 42.90
N ALA A 630 34.97 11.77 42.62
CA ALA A 630 35.25 10.34 42.51
C ALA A 630 34.55 9.70 41.30
N ARG A 631 35.03 8.52 40.89
CA ARG A 631 34.39 7.65 39.89
C ARG A 631 34.08 6.30 40.52
N MET A 632 32.83 5.86 40.43
CA MET A 632 32.40 4.51 40.79
C MET A 632 32.33 3.65 39.53
N ARG A 633 33.12 2.58 39.47
CA ARG A 633 33.07 1.60 38.38
C ARG A 633 33.35 0.21 38.95
N PRO A 634 32.32 -0.58 39.29
CA PRO A 634 32.48 -1.95 39.80
C PRO A 634 33.29 -2.83 38.84
N ALA A 635 34.20 -3.65 39.38
CA ALA A 635 34.97 -4.60 38.58
C ALA A 635 34.12 -5.79 38.07
N GLN A 636 33.02 -6.07 38.75
CA GLN A 636 32.03 -7.08 38.37
C GLN A 636 30.65 -6.42 38.28
N PRO A 637 29.78 -6.88 37.37
CA PRO A 637 28.45 -6.31 37.23
C PRO A 637 27.53 -6.82 38.36
N MET A 638 26.62 -5.97 38.81
CA MET A 638 25.84 -6.15 40.03
C MET A 638 24.56 -6.92 39.73
N GLN A 639 24.20 -7.91 40.54
CA GLN A 639 22.92 -8.62 40.39
C GLN A 639 21.77 -7.67 40.70
N ALA A 640 20.78 -7.67 39.82
CA ALA A 640 19.59 -6.85 39.93
C ALA A 640 18.34 -7.73 40.06
N LYS A 641 17.27 -7.13 40.57
CA LYS A 641 15.97 -7.74 40.79
C LYS A 641 14.89 -6.76 40.39
N THR A 642 14.03 -7.14 39.45
CA THR A 642 12.79 -6.41 39.20
C THR A 642 11.74 -6.71 40.27
N ILE A 643 11.03 -5.67 40.71
CA ILE A 643 9.89 -5.73 41.64
C ILE A 643 8.73 -5.00 40.96
N HIS A 644 7.74 -5.76 40.47
CA HIS A 644 6.52 -5.18 39.91
C HIS A 644 5.53 -4.88 41.04
N ILE A 645 5.19 -3.61 41.23
CA ILE A 645 4.18 -3.16 42.17
C ILE A 645 2.86 -2.97 41.39
N PRO A 646 1.80 -3.75 41.66
CA PRO A 646 0.53 -3.58 40.99
C PRO A 646 -0.10 -2.24 41.39
N GLY A 647 -0.76 -1.58 40.43
CA GLY A 647 -1.46 -0.33 40.68
C GLY A 647 -2.64 -0.52 41.63
N ASN A 648 -2.90 0.50 42.46
CA ASN A 648 -4.01 0.59 43.39
C ASN A 648 -4.85 1.84 43.06
N SER A 649 -5.97 2.06 43.76
CA SER A 649 -6.83 3.23 43.56
C SER A 649 -6.15 4.60 43.74
N THR A 650 -4.98 4.64 44.37
CA THR A 650 -4.19 5.87 44.62
C THR A 650 -2.86 5.94 43.87
N HIS A 651 -2.38 4.84 43.27
CA HIS A 651 -1.06 4.78 42.62
C HIS A 651 -1.08 3.92 41.37
N ASN A 652 -0.43 4.39 40.31
CA ASN A 652 -0.22 3.61 39.08
C ASN A 652 0.63 2.37 39.35
N ALA A 653 0.53 1.37 38.46
CA ALA A 653 1.45 0.23 38.50
C ALA A 653 2.87 0.69 38.18
N THR A 654 3.82 0.39 39.05
CA THR A 654 5.24 0.79 38.91
C THR A 654 6.12 -0.46 38.88
N THR A 655 7.23 -0.38 38.14
CA THR A 655 8.22 -1.45 38.08
C THR A 655 9.51 -0.90 38.65
N LEU A 656 9.89 -1.37 39.85
CA LEU A 656 11.14 -0.98 40.49
C LEU A 656 12.24 -1.96 40.10
N VAL A 657 13.44 -1.45 39.90
CA VAL A 657 14.65 -2.24 39.74
C VAL A 657 15.57 -1.96 40.93
N GLU A 658 15.94 -3.03 41.63
CA GLU A 658 16.81 -3.03 42.80
C GLU A 658 18.12 -3.74 42.48
N ALA A 659 19.27 -3.13 42.79
CA ALA A 659 20.57 -3.78 42.71
C ALA A 659 21.43 -3.45 43.94
N ALA A 660 21.84 -4.49 44.67
CA ALA A 660 22.73 -4.35 45.83
C ALA A 660 24.20 -4.49 45.42
N PHE A 661 25.07 -3.70 46.04
CA PHE A 661 26.51 -3.74 45.81
C PHE A 661 27.28 -3.71 47.13
N VAL A 662 28.37 -4.47 47.18
CA VAL A 662 29.22 -4.61 48.37
C VAL A 662 30.65 -4.29 47.96
N ASP A 663 31.29 -3.40 48.71
CA ASP A 663 32.67 -2.93 48.53
C ASP A 663 33.02 -2.56 47.07
N ALA A 664 32.09 -1.88 46.38
CA ALA A 664 32.31 -1.31 45.06
C ALA A 664 33.39 -0.22 45.11
N PRO A 665 34.40 -0.25 44.22
CA PRO A 665 35.51 0.70 44.25
C PRO A 665 35.07 2.10 43.81
N LEU A 666 35.41 3.07 44.66
CA LEU A 666 35.35 4.51 44.40
C LEU A 666 36.79 5.02 44.23
N TYR A 667 37.14 5.35 42.99
CA TYR A 667 38.45 5.91 42.64
C TYR A 667 38.42 7.42 42.78
N LEU A 668 39.37 8.01 43.50
CA LEU A 668 39.49 9.47 43.57
C LEU A 668 39.96 10.01 42.21
N LEU A 669 39.29 11.06 41.72
CA LEU A 669 39.69 11.69 40.46
C LEU A 669 41.01 12.45 40.66
N PRO A 670 41.99 12.32 39.74
CA PRO A 670 43.29 12.98 39.88
C PRO A 670 43.14 14.49 40.11
N GLY A 671 43.80 15.00 41.16
CA GLY A 671 43.74 16.41 41.53
C GLY A 671 42.44 16.89 42.21
N ARG A 672 41.42 16.04 42.42
CA ARG A 672 40.14 16.41 43.07
C ARG A 672 40.07 16.15 44.58
N GLY A 673 41.21 15.92 45.22
CA GLY A 673 41.28 15.69 46.67
C GLY A 673 40.83 16.89 47.52
N ASP A 674 40.86 18.11 46.97
CA ASP A 674 40.30 19.32 47.60
C ASP A 674 38.77 19.31 47.61
N VAL A 675 38.13 18.87 46.51
CA VAL A 675 36.67 18.70 46.41
C VAL A 675 36.20 17.62 47.38
N LEU A 676 36.88 16.46 47.44
CA LEU A 676 36.59 15.43 48.45
C LEU A 676 36.74 15.98 49.87
N ARG A 677 37.84 16.70 50.19
CA ARG A 677 38.04 17.29 51.52
C ARG A 677 36.96 18.32 51.87
N ARG A 678 36.48 19.11 50.91
CA ARG A 678 35.37 20.04 51.08
C ARG A 678 34.07 19.29 51.39
N PHE A 679 33.75 18.25 50.61
CA PHE A 679 32.58 17.40 50.80
C PHE A 679 32.59 16.69 52.17
N VAL A 680 33.70 16.04 52.53
CA VAL A 680 33.90 15.43 53.86
C VAL A 680 33.84 16.48 54.97
N GLY A 681 34.38 17.68 54.74
CA GLY A 681 34.24 18.81 55.65
C GLY A 681 32.79 19.24 55.87
N LYS A 682 31.95 19.25 54.83
CA LYS A 682 30.50 19.47 54.98
C LYS A 682 29.88 18.39 55.88
N ILE A 683 30.24 17.12 55.72
CA ILE A 683 29.70 16.04 56.57
C ILE A 683 30.16 16.18 58.03
N ILE A 684 31.45 16.47 58.25
CA ILE A 684 32.05 16.57 59.59
C ILE A 684 31.66 17.86 60.33
N PHE A 685 31.32 18.95 59.63
CA PHE A 685 31.06 20.26 60.26
C PHE A 685 29.69 20.88 59.94
N GLY A 686 29.10 20.59 58.78
CA GLY A 686 27.86 21.20 58.28
C GLY A 686 26.60 20.35 58.46
N GLY A 687 26.01 20.39 59.66
CA GLY A 687 24.71 19.76 59.93
C GLY A 687 24.72 18.23 59.93
N ASN A 688 23.53 17.62 59.95
CA ASN A 688 23.37 16.16 60.03
C ASN A 688 23.53 15.46 58.67
N HIS A 689 23.20 16.13 57.56
CA HIS A 689 23.18 15.52 56.21
C HIS A 689 23.63 16.50 55.11
N VAL A 690 24.35 16.00 54.12
CA VAL A 690 24.89 16.75 52.97
C VAL A 690 24.39 16.12 51.66
N LYS A 691 23.84 16.92 50.74
CA LYS A 691 23.42 16.42 49.42
C LYS A 691 24.64 16.09 48.55
N ALA A 692 24.59 14.93 47.92
CA ALA A 692 25.53 14.48 46.89
C ALA A 692 24.74 13.94 45.69
N SER A 693 25.41 13.82 44.56
CA SER A 693 24.80 13.27 43.35
C SER A 693 25.78 12.44 42.54
N MET A 694 25.26 11.65 41.62
CA MET A 694 26.05 10.93 40.63
C MET A 694 25.38 10.99 39.26
N ALA A 695 26.21 11.04 38.22
CA ALA A 695 25.77 11.00 36.83
C ALA A 695 26.79 10.25 35.98
N GLY A 696 26.32 9.46 35.02
CA GLY A 696 27.15 8.72 34.09
C GLY A 696 26.35 7.76 33.23
N ILE A 697 26.98 6.65 32.88
CA ILE A 697 26.38 5.62 32.02
C ILE A 697 26.30 4.28 32.76
N THR A 698 25.38 3.42 32.32
CA THR A 698 25.28 2.05 32.83
C THR A 698 24.98 1.07 31.70
N SER A 699 25.41 -0.17 31.90
CA SER A 699 24.95 -1.30 31.08
C SER A 699 23.97 -2.14 31.88
N VAL A 700 22.82 -2.48 31.31
CA VAL A 700 21.77 -3.28 31.96
C VAL A 700 21.46 -4.50 31.12
N ARG A 701 21.53 -5.68 31.73
CA ARG A 701 21.06 -6.92 31.11
C ARG A 701 19.62 -7.20 31.54
N ILE A 702 18.73 -7.19 30.57
CA ILE A 702 17.29 -7.38 30.75
C ILE A 702 16.90 -8.71 30.12
N GLY A 703 16.28 -9.59 30.91
CA GLY A 703 15.47 -10.67 30.38
C GLY A 703 14.17 -10.10 29.83
N LEU A 704 13.93 -10.26 28.54
CA LEU A 704 12.66 -9.95 27.88
C LEU A 704 11.90 -11.24 27.62
N SER A 705 10.67 -11.30 28.12
CA SER A 705 9.69 -12.35 27.79
C SER A 705 9.63 -12.54 26.27
N GLY A 706 10.01 -13.74 25.80
CA GLY A 706 10.00 -14.09 24.39
C GLY A 706 11.20 -13.64 23.55
N PHE A 707 12.09 -12.80 24.08
CA PHE A 707 13.27 -12.30 23.35
C PHE A 707 14.61 -12.79 23.91
N GLY A 708 14.61 -13.37 25.11
CA GLY A 708 15.83 -13.83 25.79
C GLY A 708 16.48 -12.70 26.58
N GLU A 709 17.80 -12.74 26.72
CA GLU A 709 18.55 -11.68 27.41
C GLU A 709 19.08 -10.65 26.41
N VAL A 710 18.71 -9.39 26.62
CA VAL A 710 19.20 -8.23 25.87
C VAL A 710 20.11 -7.42 26.77
N GLU A 711 21.27 -7.05 26.25
CA GLU A 711 22.24 -6.18 26.93
C GLU A 711 22.13 -4.77 26.33
N LEU A 712 21.56 -3.87 27.13
CA LEU A 712 21.53 -2.44 26.86
C LEU A 712 22.84 -1.83 27.40
N VAL A 713 23.50 -1.01 26.60
CA VAL A 713 24.81 -0.41 26.91
C VAL A 713 24.66 1.11 26.79
N GLU A 714 25.47 1.86 27.53
CA GLU A 714 25.51 3.34 27.49
C GLU A 714 24.19 4.03 27.90
N ILE A 715 23.35 3.39 28.72
CA ILE A 715 22.14 4.05 29.25
C ILE A 715 22.57 5.19 30.19
N PRO A 716 22.14 6.44 29.99
CA PRO A 716 22.41 7.51 30.93
C PRO A 716 21.71 7.24 32.28
N ILE A 717 22.42 7.47 33.38
CA ILE A 717 21.85 7.38 34.73
C ILE A 717 22.28 8.54 35.61
N GLU A 718 21.32 9.04 36.38
CA GLU A 718 21.49 10.14 37.31
C GLU A 718 20.83 9.80 38.65
N ALA A 719 21.45 10.21 39.76
CA ALA A 719 20.91 9.99 41.10
C ALA A 719 21.32 11.11 42.06
N SER A 720 20.49 11.38 43.06
CA SER A 720 20.86 12.23 44.19
C SER A 720 20.55 11.56 45.53
N PHE A 721 21.36 11.86 46.54
CA PHE A 721 21.35 11.17 47.85
C PHE A 721 21.92 12.07 48.95
N MET A 722 21.67 11.72 50.22
CA MET A 722 22.04 12.53 51.39
C MET A 722 23.06 11.79 52.27
N VAL A 723 24.15 12.44 52.70
CA VAL A 723 25.27 11.79 53.42
C VAL A 723 25.45 12.39 54.82
N GLY A 724 25.46 11.55 55.87
CA GLY A 724 25.49 12.01 57.27
C GLY A 724 26.59 11.41 58.16
N ARG A 725 26.68 11.91 59.40
CA ARG A 725 27.66 11.47 60.42
C ARG A 725 27.26 10.13 61.05
N GLY A 726 27.56 9.04 60.35
CA GLY A 726 27.26 7.67 60.78
C GLY A 726 26.93 6.73 59.63
N GLY A 727 26.77 7.27 58.43
CA GLY A 727 26.29 6.60 57.24
C GLY A 727 25.29 7.49 56.49
N ILE A 728 24.73 6.95 55.42
CA ILE A 728 23.59 7.56 54.73
C ILE A 728 22.30 7.15 55.43
N GLU A 729 21.52 8.12 55.91
CA GLU A 729 20.13 7.90 56.30
C GLU A 729 19.23 8.24 55.12
N ASN A 730 18.36 7.30 54.76
CA ASN A 730 17.47 7.43 53.61
C ASN A 730 16.35 8.44 53.89
N PRO A 731 15.80 9.13 52.87
CA PRO A 731 14.42 9.63 52.95
C PRO A 731 13.45 8.47 53.28
N PRO A 732 12.27 8.73 53.86
CA PRO A 732 11.37 7.68 54.32
C PRO A 732 11.03 6.68 53.21
N SER A 733 11.14 5.39 53.53
CA SER A 733 10.96 4.30 52.56
C SER A 733 9.54 4.31 51.95
N VAL A 734 9.44 3.94 50.67
CA VAL A 734 8.16 3.84 49.98
C VAL A 734 7.25 2.80 50.64
N ALA A 735 7.82 1.76 51.26
CA ALA A 735 7.08 0.83 52.13
C ALA A 735 6.28 1.55 53.22
N ARG A 736 6.90 2.51 53.93
CA ARG A 736 6.22 3.36 54.92
C ARG A 736 5.25 4.37 54.32
N LEU A 737 5.53 4.90 53.12
CA LEU A 737 4.62 5.83 52.43
C LEU A 737 3.36 5.14 51.85
N VAL A 738 3.47 3.86 51.49
CA VAL A 738 2.40 3.06 50.86
C VAL A 738 1.70 2.14 51.89
N GLY A 739 2.17 2.10 53.14
CA GLY A 739 1.54 1.34 54.23
C GLY A 739 1.78 -0.17 54.16
N LEU A 740 2.96 -0.57 53.69
CA LEU A 740 3.42 -1.96 53.56
C LEU A 740 4.55 -2.24 54.57
N ASP A 741 4.19 -2.37 55.85
CA ASP A 741 5.02 -2.94 56.94
C ASP A 741 4.28 -4.18 57.51
#